data_AF-A0A960XJN6-F1
#
_entry.id   AF-A0A960XJN6-F1
#
_cell.length_a   1.000
_cell.length_b   1.000
_cell.length_c   1.000
_cell.angle_alpha   90.00
_cell.angle_beta   90.00
_cell.angle_gamma   90.00
#
_symmetry.space_group_name_H-M   'P 1'
#
loop_
_entity.id
_entity.type
_entity.pdbx_description
1 polymer ?
#
loop_
_entity_poly.entity_id
_entity_poly.type
_entity_poly.pdbx_seq_one_letter_code
_entity_poly.pdbx_strand_id
1 'polypeptide(L)'
;MWGVILLACQLQAKAGATLYVSKLGDDTNGSSWGHAYRTLQGALNAVSDDRGGHRIVIRPDTYMEANLYPAQRGAAGAYNELVGDVDGKLGSGTTGRVVIDSGDPDRGFKSYDWWGPIRAYKKGWSQEHTAETFSAIGWDRWKLRRLYVSGGDGGLFFDLVDRAEPFTVIVEDCTSIGRAFGGGVANVLSRPEEPSVFRRCQLWCLDWWGDAAGAYVRAEHEAMPGHADVVFEDCSLVGPDNALQAGNPGYSGFTRVRLKGCRLISLNFSQPQGKPGTGVIYSTIEGRFLHVDLEDCMLMGCKIFGAGKGDVSYTTRGDVEAYVQFQQDVPAGMLRLGHWPAEAFQTLLPPEPPPRPVPLTIDQPDLGDICEVAPVVWQDRLRLMRCLRPASGGASADYHLMLEDVETGRELARFAEGYSLASVLAHEGALYVFASRFEPDGWSDVTEFKSTDLRHWEQRVAVKQESEHLFNSSVCTAGDRFVMAYESNDSRYPAFTIKFATSPDLESWTTLPDAVFGTDRYAACPCLRYVDGWFYLLYLEHRTPRWYFETYLARSKDLVSWELSPANPILTPGEHDGINASDPDLVEFRGRTLLYYSTGDQRTWSKLKRGTYDGPMADFLARCFAGGGIPDRPTR
;
A
#
# COMPACT_ATOMS: atom_id res chain seq x y z
N MET A 1 -61.78 -30.62 6.28
CA MET A 1 -61.19 -31.54 5.28
C MET A 1 -61.05 -30.75 3.99
N TRP A 2 -59.90 -30.30 3.50
CA TRP A 2 -58.50 -30.53 3.81
C TRP A 2 -57.77 -29.19 3.62
N GLY A 3 -56.88 -28.83 4.55
CA GLY A 3 -55.95 -27.72 4.38
C GLY A 3 -54.76 -28.17 3.53
N VAL A 4 -54.27 -27.27 2.67
CA VAL A 4 -52.94 -27.37 2.09
C VAL A 4 -52.17 -26.16 2.59
N ILE A 5 -51.38 -26.40 3.63
CA ILE A 5 -50.31 -25.51 4.06
C ILE A 5 -49.27 -25.54 2.95
N LEU A 6 -49.17 -24.44 2.20
CA LEU A 6 -47.99 -24.13 1.39
C LEU A 6 -46.84 -23.89 2.38
N LEU A 7 -46.07 -24.93 2.64
CA LEU A 7 -44.78 -24.81 3.30
C LEU A 7 -43.87 -24.04 2.35
N ALA A 8 -43.84 -22.71 2.49
CA ALA A 8 -42.78 -21.89 1.92
C ALA A 8 -41.49 -22.32 2.61
N CYS A 9 -40.79 -23.29 2.02
CA CYS A 9 -39.41 -23.55 2.32
C CYS A 9 -38.63 -22.34 1.79
N GLN A 10 -38.55 -21.28 2.59
CA GLN A 10 -37.51 -20.28 2.46
C GLN A 10 -36.20 -21.03 2.67
N LEU A 11 -35.62 -21.53 1.58
CA LEU A 11 -34.19 -21.74 1.49
C LEU A 11 -33.57 -20.38 1.78
N GLN A 12 -33.25 -20.13 3.06
CA GLN A 12 -32.23 -19.15 3.40
C GLN A 12 -31.00 -19.57 2.61
N ALA A 13 -30.76 -18.89 1.48
CA ALA A 13 -29.48 -18.98 0.80
C ALA A 13 -28.44 -18.67 1.88
N LYS A 14 -27.62 -19.66 2.24
CA LYS A 14 -26.51 -19.46 3.17
C LYS A 14 -25.73 -18.26 2.64
N ALA A 15 -25.64 -17.20 3.42
CA ALA A 15 -24.87 -16.01 3.06
C ALA A 15 -23.44 -16.45 2.71
N GLY A 16 -22.86 -15.85 1.66
CA GLY A 16 -21.48 -16.12 1.29
C GLY A 16 -20.52 -15.75 2.42
N ALA A 17 -19.35 -16.39 2.43
CA ALA A 17 -18.32 -16.13 3.42
C ALA A 17 -17.70 -14.73 3.24
N THR A 18 -17.36 -14.07 4.35
CA THR A 18 -16.46 -12.90 4.33
C THR A 18 -15.06 -13.36 4.71
N LEU A 19 -14.11 -13.09 3.83
CA LEU A 19 -12.68 -13.36 4.01
C LEU A 19 -11.92 -12.04 4.15
N TYR A 20 -10.83 -12.05 4.92
CA TYR A 20 -9.98 -10.88 5.14
C TYR A 20 -8.58 -11.10 4.56
N VAL A 21 -8.00 -10.04 4.00
CA VAL A 21 -6.62 -9.98 3.50
C VAL A 21 -5.86 -8.89 4.24
N SER A 22 -4.77 -9.26 4.92
CA SER A 22 -3.92 -8.37 5.69
C SER A 22 -2.55 -9.01 5.90
N LYS A 23 -1.48 -8.23 5.68
CA LYS A 23 -0.12 -8.66 6.02
C LYS A 23 0.12 -8.84 7.53
N LEU A 24 -0.78 -8.33 8.38
CA LEU A 24 -0.76 -8.55 9.83
C LEU A 24 -1.43 -9.88 10.24
N GLY A 25 -2.10 -10.56 9.30
CA GLY A 25 -2.80 -11.81 9.58
C GLY A 25 -1.87 -13.00 9.77
N ASP A 26 -2.40 -14.06 10.39
CA ASP A 26 -1.69 -15.33 10.59
C ASP A 26 -1.75 -16.30 9.40
N ASP A 27 -2.35 -15.86 8.27
CA ASP A 27 -2.46 -16.61 7.02
C ASP A 27 -3.20 -17.96 7.11
N THR A 28 -4.19 -18.07 8.01
CA THR A 28 -4.89 -19.34 8.24
C THR A 28 -6.15 -19.54 7.40
N ASN A 29 -7.24 -18.83 7.73
CA ASN A 29 -8.57 -19.14 7.18
C ASN A 29 -9.39 -17.92 6.72
N GLY A 30 -8.85 -16.72 6.89
CA GLY A 30 -9.49 -15.48 6.48
C GLY A 30 -10.73 -15.08 7.29
N SER A 31 -11.06 -15.71 8.42
CA SER A 31 -12.33 -15.48 9.13
C SER A 31 -12.42 -14.15 9.91
N SER A 32 -11.27 -13.52 10.17
CA SER A 32 -11.15 -12.23 10.86
C SER A 32 -9.84 -11.54 10.45
N TRP A 33 -9.62 -10.30 10.87
CA TRP A 33 -8.35 -9.61 10.63
C TRP A 33 -7.13 -10.33 11.21
N GLY A 34 -7.27 -10.98 12.37
CA GLY A 34 -6.20 -11.78 12.96
C GLY A 34 -5.94 -13.10 12.22
N HIS A 35 -6.99 -13.65 11.58
CA HIS A 35 -6.90 -14.86 10.75
C HIS A 35 -6.78 -14.58 9.26
N ALA A 36 -6.52 -13.32 8.87
CA ALA A 36 -6.52 -12.89 7.49
C ALA A 36 -5.44 -13.62 6.66
N TYR A 37 -5.74 -13.83 5.38
CA TYR A 37 -4.74 -14.24 4.41
C TYR A 37 -3.73 -13.11 4.21
N ARG A 38 -2.45 -13.45 4.02
CA ARG A 38 -1.41 -12.45 3.72
C ARG A 38 -1.39 -12.02 2.25
N THR A 39 -2.07 -12.78 1.39
CA THR A 39 -2.14 -12.55 -0.07
C THR A 39 -3.58 -12.49 -0.57
N LEU A 40 -3.81 -11.71 -1.62
CA LEU A 40 -5.10 -11.68 -2.32
C LEU A 40 -5.36 -13.02 -3.01
N GLN A 41 -4.36 -13.62 -3.65
CA GLN A 41 -4.53 -14.92 -4.31
C GLN A 41 -4.93 -16.02 -3.32
N GLY A 42 -4.39 -16.01 -2.10
CA GLY A 42 -4.79 -16.93 -1.03
C GLY A 42 -6.28 -16.83 -0.70
N ALA A 43 -6.80 -15.61 -0.51
CA ALA A 43 -8.21 -15.39 -0.25
C ALA A 43 -9.11 -15.73 -1.46
N LEU A 44 -8.66 -15.42 -2.68
CA LEU A 44 -9.36 -15.75 -3.92
C LEU A 44 -9.49 -17.27 -4.13
N ASN A 45 -8.48 -18.03 -3.72
CA ASN A 45 -8.50 -19.50 -3.74
C ASN A 45 -9.42 -20.10 -2.66
N ALA A 46 -9.63 -19.38 -1.56
CA ALA A 46 -10.43 -19.84 -0.43
C ALA A 46 -11.95 -19.65 -0.62
N VAL A 47 -12.40 -19.02 -1.71
CA VAL A 47 -13.82 -18.96 -2.05
C VAL A 47 -14.34 -20.37 -2.33
N SER A 48 -15.26 -20.84 -1.50
CA SER A 48 -15.57 -22.27 -1.38
C SER A 48 -16.48 -22.85 -2.46
N ASP A 49 -17.32 -22.02 -3.09
CA ASP A 49 -18.33 -22.45 -4.05
C ASP A 49 -18.75 -21.33 -5.00
N ASP A 50 -19.50 -21.67 -6.05
CA ASP A 50 -19.94 -20.76 -7.12
C ASP A 50 -21.35 -20.21 -6.92
N ARG A 51 -21.93 -20.31 -5.71
CA ARG A 51 -23.28 -19.77 -5.42
C ARG A 51 -23.29 -18.26 -5.28
N GLY A 52 -22.12 -17.64 -5.23
CA GLY A 52 -21.97 -16.19 -5.18
C GLY A 52 -22.24 -15.57 -3.80
N GLY A 53 -22.09 -14.24 -3.71
CA GLY A 53 -22.30 -13.50 -2.46
C GLY A 53 -21.15 -13.59 -1.46
N HIS A 54 -20.00 -14.15 -1.85
CA HIS A 54 -18.79 -14.12 -1.03
C HIS A 54 -18.15 -12.73 -1.07
N ARG A 55 -17.42 -12.37 -0.02
CA ARG A 55 -16.77 -11.07 0.12
C ARG A 55 -15.33 -11.25 0.55
N ILE A 56 -14.40 -10.57 -0.09
CA ILE A 56 -13.00 -10.46 0.31
C ILE A 56 -12.74 -9.00 0.65
N VAL A 57 -12.40 -8.73 1.91
CA VAL A 57 -12.11 -7.39 2.44
C VAL A 57 -10.59 -7.25 2.61
N ILE A 58 -10.02 -6.21 2.00
CA ILE A 58 -8.57 -6.01 1.96
C ILE A 58 -8.19 -4.80 2.82
N ARG A 59 -7.23 -5.00 3.72
CA ARG A 59 -6.65 -3.93 4.54
C ARG A 59 -5.77 -3.01 3.69
N PRO A 60 -5.79 -1.67 3.90
CA PRO A 60 -4.85 -0.75 3.28
C PRO A 60 -3.39 -1.18 3.47
N ASP A 61 -2.69 -1.42 2.35
CA ASP A 61 -1.28 -1.77 2.22
C ASP A 61 -0.92 -1.79 0.71
N THR A 62 0.32 -2.14 0.37
CA THR A 62 0.75 -2.47 -0.99
C THR A 62 1.01 -3.97 -1.12
N TYR A 63 0.21 -4.65 -1.92
CA TYR A 63 0.31 -6.07 -2.22
C TYR A 63 1.01 -6.25 -3.56
N MET A 64 2.22 -6.81 -3.54
CA MET A 64 3.02 -7.08 -4.74
C MET A 64 2.56 -8.41 -5.36
N GLU A 65 1.47 -8.37 -6.12
CA GLU A 65 0.82 -9.55 -6.71
C GLU A 65 0.42 -9.28 -8.17
N ALA A 66 0.54 -10.30 -9.01
CA ALA A 66 0.16 -10.28 -10.41
C ALA A 66 -0.56 -11.58 -10.77
N ASN A 67 -1.29 -11.56 -11.88
CA ASN A 67 -2.02 -12.67 -12.45
C ASN A 67 -2.99 -13.30 -11.44
N LEU A 68 -3.82 -12.47 -10.81
CA LEU A 68 -4.84 -12.91 -9.87
C LEU A 68 -5.99 -13.60 -10.61
N TYR A 69 -6.51 -14.66 -10.02
CA TYR A 69 -7.69 -15.38 -10.50
C TYR A 69 -8.50 -15.95 -9.33
N PRO A 70 -9.84 -15.83 -9.35
CA PRO A 70 -10.70 -16.46 -8.34
C PRO A 70 -10.84 -17.95 -8.60
N ALA A 71 -10.96 -18.75 -7.53
CA ALA A 71 -11.32 -20.16 -7.65
C ALA A 71 -12.76 -20.37 -8.12
N GLN A 72 -13.65 -19.41 -7.83
CA GLN A 72 -15.08 -19.50 -8.12
C GLN A 72 -15.62 -18.18 -8.68
N ARG A 73 -16.49 -18.29 -9.69
CA ARG A 73 -17.29 -17.18 -10.21
C ARG A 73 -18.40 -16.78 -9.22
N GLY A 74 -18.98 -15.60 -9.43
CA GLY A 74 -20.23 -15.24 -8.76
C GLY A 74 -21.46 -15.90 -9.40
N ALA A 75 -22.64 -15.67 -8.84
CA ALA A 75 -23.90 -16.16 -9.37
C ALA A 75 -24.86 -15.02 -9.73
N ALA A 76 -25.83 -15.31 -10.60
CA ALA A 76 -26.85 -14.32 -10.99
C ALA A 76 -27.59 -13.81 -9.75
N GLY A 77 -27.68 -12.47 -9.60
CA GLY A 77 -28.23 -11.82 -8.41
C GLY A 77 -27.37 -11.92 -7.13
N ALA A 78 -26.24 -12.64 -7.13
CA ALA A 78 -25.37 -12.85 -5.98
C ALA A 78 -23.89 -12.72 -6.40
N TYR A 79 -23.43 -11.49 -6.61
CA TYR A 79 -22.07 -11.24 -7.05
C TYR A 79 -21.09 -11.47 -5.90
N ASN A 80 -19.92 -12.02 -6.20
CA ASN A 80 -18.79 -11.98 -5.27
C ASN A 80 -18.22 -10.55 -5.22
N GLU A 81 -17.59 -10.16 -4.11
CA GLU A 81 -17.04 -8.82 -3.94
C GLU A 81 -15.57 -8.89 -3.48
N LEU A 82 -14.70 -8.12 -4.12
CA LEU A 82 -13.33 -7.81 -3.70
C LEU A 82 -13.27 -6.31 -3.39
N VAL A 83 -13.05 -5.95 -2.13
CA VAL A 83 -13.20 -4.55 -1.68
C VAL A 83 -12.07 -4.11 -0.75
N GLY A 84 -11.53 -2.92 -1.01
CA GLY A 84 -10.57 -2.27 -0.12
C GLY A 84 -11.23 -1.51 1.04
N ASP A 85 -10.72 -1.68 2.26
CA ASP A 85 -11.12 -0.93 3.45
C ASP A 85 -10.42 0.44 3.54
N VAL A 86 -10.52 1.24 2.48
CA VAL A 86 -9.77 2.50 2.33
C VAL A 86 -10.09 3.55 3.39
N ASP A 87 -11.31 3.52 3.93
CA ASP A 87 -11.81 4.44 4.96
C ASP A 87 -11.89 3.82 6.36
N GLY A 88 -11.36 2.60 6.55
CA GLY A 88 -11.30 1.89 7.83
C GLY A 88 -12.65 1.41 8.36
N LYS A 89 -13.75 1.66 7.64
CA LYS A 89 -15.11 1.34 8.09
C LYS A 89 -15.43 -0.16 8.08
N LEU A 90 -14.60 -0.97 7.45
CA LEU A 90 -14.68 -2.43 7.45
C LEU A 90 -13.78 -3.06 8.54
N GLY A 91 -13.18 -2.24 9.40
CA GLY A 91 -12.55 -2.67 10.65
C GLY A 91 -11.07 -3.02 10.56
N SER A 92 -10.36 -2.65 9.49
CA SER A 92 -8.94 -2.97 9.30
C SER A 92 -7.99 -2.28 10.27
N GLY A 93 -8.50 -1.32 11.06
CA GLY A 93 -7.75 -0.55 12.05
C GLY A 93 -6.95 0.61 11.48
N THR A 94 -6.98 0.82 10.16
CA THR A 94 -6.26 1.89 9.48
C THR A 94 -7.07 2.44 8.30
N THR A 95 -6.57 3.51 7.69
CA THR A 95 -7.08 4.09 6.43
C THR A 95 -5.92 4.26 5.47
N GLY A 96 -6.21 4.30 4.16
CA GLY A 96 -5.19 4.42 3.15
C GLY A 96 -5.61 3.78 1.83
N ARG A 97 -4.65 3.63 0.92
CA ARG A 97 -4.87 2.94 -0.36
C ARG A 97 -4.70 1.42 -0.16
N VAL A 98 -5.53 0.65 -0.86
CA VAL A 98 -5.26 -0.77 -1.12
C VAL A 98 -4.63 -0.84 -2.51
N VAL A 99 -3.29 -0.96 -2.54
CA VAL A 99 -2.52 -1.00 -3.77
C VAL A 99 -2.24 -2.45 -4.14
N ILE A 100 -2.67 -2.89 -5.31
CA ILE A 100 -2.28 -4.14 -5.94
C ILE A 100 -1.29 -3.77 -7.03
N ASP A 101 -0.02 -4.06 -6.78
CA ASP A 101 1.08 -3.71 -7.66
C ASP A 101 1.61 -4.98 -8.33
N SER A 102 1.40 -5.07 -9.65
CA SER A 102 1.90 -6.16 -10.47
C SER A 102 3.33 -5.93 -10.98
N GLY A 103 3.99 -4.87 -10.51
CA GLY A 103 5.40 -4.61 -10.74
C GLY A 103 6.22 -5.69 -10.05
N ASP A 104 6.95 -6.48 -10.80
CA ASP A 104 7.81 -7.50 -10.22
C ASP A 104 8.97 -6.79 -9.50
N PRO A 105 9.22 -7.05 -8.20
CA PRO A 105 10.31 -6.39 -7.47
C PRO A 105 11.70 -6.68 -8.05
N ASP A 106 11.89 -7.88 -8.62
CA ASP A 106 13.17 -8.32 -9.20
C ASP A 106 13.30 -7.93 -10.67
N ARG A 107 12.17 -7.84 -11.39
CA ARG A 107 12.16 -7.57 -12.84
C ARG A 107 11.61 -6.19 -13.22
N GLY A 108 11.16 -5.41 -12.25
CA GLY A 108 10.47 -4.14 -12.43
C GLY A 108 9.08 -4.27 -13.05
N PHE A 109 8.59 -3.13 -13.55
CA PHE A 109 7.39 -3.04 -14.37
C PHE A 109 7.51 -3.95 -15.60
N LYS A 110 6.72 -5.03 -15.62
CA LYS A 110 6.69 -5.93 -16.78
C LYS A 110 5.68 -5.44 -17.79
N SER A 111 6.19 -4.65 -18.72
CA SER A 111 5.58 -4.24 -19.98
C SER A 111 5.46 -5.42 -20.95
N TYR A 112 4.93 -6.56 -20.49
CA TYR A 112 4.85 -7.79 -21.27
C TYR A 112 3.41 -8.25 -21.33
N ASP A 113 2.92 -8.51 -22.54
CA ASP A 113 1.53 -8.93 -22.77
C ASP A 113 1.15 -10.04 -21.78
N TRP A 114 -0.06 -9.93 -21.23
CA TRP A 114 -0.61 -10.91 -20.29
C TRP A 114 0.05 -10.94 -18.90
N TRP A 115 0.84 -9.92 -18.55
CA TRP A 115 1.31 -9.71 -17.18
C TRP A 115 0.59 -8.52 -16.54
N GLY A 116 -0.39 -8.76 -15.67
CA GLY A 116 -1.08 -7.68 -14.96
C GLY A 116 -1.87 -8.17 -13.75
N PRO A 117 -2.70 -7.34 -13.12
CA PRO A 117 -3.48 -7.72 -11.94
C PRO A 117 -4.41 -8.90 -12.22
N ILE A 118 -5.04 -8.94 -13.40
CA ILE A 118 -5.98 -9.97 -13.80
C ILE A 118 -5.28 -11.00 -14.68
N ARG A 119 -5.36 -12.28 -14.29
CA ARG A 119 -4.80 -13.36 -15.11
C ARG A 119 -5.63 -13.58 -16.37
N ALA A 120 -4.97 -13.42 -17.50
CA ALA A 120 -5.36 -13.96 -18.79
C ALA A 120 -4.08 -14.34 -19.53
N TYR A 121 -4.10 -15.35 -20.39
CA TYR A 121 -2.89 -15.80 -21.08
C TYR A 121 -3.27 -16.58 -22.33
N LYS A 122 -2.58 -16.33 -23.44
CA LYS A 122 -2.75 -17.10 -24.69
C LYS A 122 -1.51 -17.91 -25.01
N LYS A 123 -1.64 -19.24 -25.03
CA LYS A 123 -0.57 -20.13 -25.48
C LYS A 123 -0.24 -19.84 -26.94
N GLY A 124 1.05 -19.72 -27.24
CA GLY A 124 1.55 -19.49 -28.60
C GLY A 124 1.35 -18.07 -29.13
N TRP A 125 1.01 -17.10 -28.27
CA TRP A 125 0.98 -15.68 -28.64
C TRP A 125 2.35 -15.19 -29.14
N SER A 126 3.43 -15.59 -28.45
CA SER A 126 4.81 -15.46 -28.90
C SER A 126 5.61 -16.74 -28.59
N GLN A 127 6.89 -16.79 -28.96
CA GLN A 127 7.75 -17.94 -28.68
C GLN A 127 7.92 -18.20 -27.17
N GLU A 128 7.85 -17.15 -26.36
CA GLU A 128 7.94 -17.23 -24.90
C GLU A 128 6.60 -17.61 -24.25
N HIS A 129 5.49 -17.52 -24.98
CA HIS A 129 4.15 -17.82 -24.45
C HIS A 129 3.84 -19.33 -24.45
N THR A 130 4.52 -20.08 -23.60
CA THR A 130 4.49 -21.55 -23.60
C THR A 130 3.47 -22.17 -22.64
N ALA A 131 3.00 -21.41 -21.64
CA ALA A 131 2.02 -21.92 -20.67
C ALA A 131 0.64 -22.17 -21.32
N GLU A 132 -0.20 -22.96 -20.67
CA GLU A 132 -1.56 -23.20 -21.17
C GLU A 132 -2.39 -21.92 -21.19
N THR A 133 -3.26 -21.81 -22.21
CA THR A 133 -4.21 -20.70 -22.32
C THR A 133 -5.06 -20.60 -21.06
N PHE A 134 -5.21 -19.39 -20.54
CA PHE A 134 -6.01 -19.07 -19.37
C PHE A 134 -6.95 -17.90 -19.66
N SER A 135 -8.23 -18.08 -19.35
CA SER A 135 -9.27 -17.09 -19.57
C SER A 135 -9.63 -16.38 -18.26
N ALA A 136 -9.88 -15.07 -18.30
CA ALA A 136 -10.34 -14.31 -17.15
C ALA A 136 -11.81 -14.62 -16.74
N ILE A 137 -12.45 -15.63 -17.34
CA ILE A 137 -13.86 -16.01 -17.11
C ILE A 137 -14.20 -16.28 -15.64
N GLY A 138 -13.22 -16.66 -14.81
CA GLY A 138 -13.42 -16.83 -13.37
C GLY A 138 -13.94 -15.57 -12.67
N TRP A 139 -13.65 -14.39 -13.23
CA TRP A 139 -14.13 -13.09 -12.73
C TRP A 139 -15.59 -12.78 -13.09
N ASP A 140 -16.30 -13.67 -13.79
CA ASP A 140 -17.72 -13.47 -14.09
C ASP A 140 -18.53 -13.28 -12.79
N ARG A 141 -19.33 -12.22 -12.77
CA ARG A 141 -20.15 -11.76 -11.64
C ARG A 141 -19.35 -11.44 -10.37
N TRP A 142 -18.21 -10.78 -10.54
CA TRP A 142 -17.47 -10.13 -9.46
C TRP A 142 -17.71 -8.62 -9.42
N LYS A 143 -17.67 -8.07 -8.20
CA LYS A 143 -17.61 -6.63 -7.90
C LYS A 143 -16.23 -6.30 -7.35
N LEU A 144 -15.49 -5.41 -8.00
CA LEU A 144 -14.19 -4.92 -7.54
C LEU A 144 -14.34 -3.47 -7.12
N ARG A 145 -13.99 -3.14 -5.88
CA ARG A 145 -14.28 -1.80 -5.32
C ARG A 145 -13.13 -1.23 -4.51
N ARG A 146 -12.88 0.08 -4.66
CA ARG A 146 -11.92 0.83 -3.83
C ARG A 146 -10.51 0.25 -3.89
N LEU A 147 -10.07 -0.11 -5.10
CA LEU A 147 -8.76 -0.68 -5.36
C LEU A 147 -7.90 0.31 -6.14
N TYR A 148 -6.61 0.31 -5.85
CA TYR A 148 -5.59 0.96 -6.67
C TYR A 148 -4.75 -0.14 -7.33
N VAL A 149 -4.70 -0.18 -8.65
CA VAL A 149 -4.10 -1.28 -9.42
C VAL A 149 -3.11 -0.71 -10.41
N SER A 150 -1.89 -1.25 -10.43
CA SER A 150 -0.78 -0.74 -11.25
C SER A 150 0.28 -1.81 -11.50
N GLY A 151 1.35 -1.44 -12.19
CA GLY A 151 2.58 -2.25 -12.27
C GLY A 151 2.60 -3.32 -13.36
N GLY A 152 1.52 -3.43 -14.15
CA GLY A 152 1.40 -4.42 -15.21
C GLY A 152 1.07 -3.85 -16.60
N ASP A 153 1.00 -4.77 -17.55
CA ASP A 153 0.58 -4.56 -18.93
C ASP A 153 -0.85 -4.01 -19.03
N GLY A 154 -1.81 -4.68 -18.38
CA GLY A 154 -3.15 -4.16 -18.15
C GLY A 154 -3.37 -3.77 -16.70
N GLY A 155 -4.35 -2.88 -16.46
CA GLY A 155 -4.95 -2.67 -15.15
C GLY A 155 -6.06 -3.69 -14.86
N LEU A 156 -7.24 -3.23 -14.46
CA LEU A 156 -8.49 -4.00 -14.34
C LEU A 156 -9.09 -4.28 -15.72
N PHE A 157 -8.37 -5.11 -16.46
CA PHE A 157 -8.74 -5.56 -17.80
C PHE A 157 -9.01 -7.07 -17.79
N PHE A 158 -10.15 -7.48 -18.34
CA PHE A 158 -10.60 -8.87 -18.31
C PHE A 158 -10.70 -9.41 -19.75
N ASP A 159 -9.77 -10.28 -20.14
CA ASP A 159 -9.79 -10.91 -21.45
C ASP A 159 -10.14 -12.40 -21.35
N LEU A 160 -11.12 -12.84 -22.14
CA LEU A 160 -11.52 -14.26 -22.21
C LEU A 160 -10.73 -15.06 -23.26
N VAL A 161 -9.84 -14.38 -23.98
CA VAL A 161 -8.80 -14.87 -24.89
C VAL A 161 -9.31 -15.52 -26.19
N ASP A 162 -9.68 -16.80 -26.15
CA ASP A 162 -9.97 -17.58 -27.38
C ASP A 162 -11.46 -17.76 -27.64
N ARG A 163 -12.30 -17.57 -26.62
CA ARG A 163 -13.73 -17.82 -26.71
C ARG A 163 -14.52 -16.69 -26.09
N ALA A 164 -15.42 -16.14 -26.89
CA ALA A 164 -16.43 -15.22 -26.40
C ALA A 164 -17.44 -15.97 -25.53
N GLU A 165 -17.59 -15.54 -24.29
CA GLU A 165 -18.56 -16.10 -23.35
C GLU A 165 -19.41 -14.99 -22.70
N PRO A 166 -20.63 -15.32 -22.24
CA PRO A 166 -21.43 -14.39 -21.44
C PRO A 166 -20.64 -13.94 -20.20
N PHE A 167 -20.37 -12.64 -20.06
CA PHE A 167 -19.50 -12.12 -19.01
C PHE A 167 -20.03 -10.80 -18.43
N THR A 168 -19.94 -10.68 -17.11
CA THR A 168 -20.28 -9.45 -16.40
C THR A 168 -19.28 -9.19 -15.28
N VAL A 169 -18.72 -7.99 -15.22
CA VAL A 169 -17.97 -7.49 -14.07
C VAL A 169 -18.45 -6.10 -13.68
N ILE A 170 -18.39 -5.78 -12.39
CA ILE A 170 -18.67 -4.44 -11.90
C ILE A 170 -17.41 -3.92 -11.21
N VAL A 171 -16.90 -2.78 -11.65
CA VAL A 171 -15.74 -2.11 -11.07
C VAL A 171 -16.17 -0.74 -10.59
N GLU A 172 -15.96 -0.43 -9.31
CA GLU A 172 -16.37 0.86 -8.74
C GLU A 172 -15.29 1.51 -7.89
N ASP A 173 -15.17 2.84 -7.98
CA ASP A 173 -14.29 3.61 -7.09
C ASP A 173 -12.82 3.14 -7.15
N CYS A 174 -12.37 2.69 -8.34
CA CYS A 174 -11.03 2.14 -8.54
C CYS A 174 -10.14 3.09 -9.33
N THR A 175 -8.85 3.12 -8.97
CA THR A 175 -7.78 3.67 -9.81
C THR A 175 -7.06 2.51 -10.45
N SER A 176 -6.96 2.52 -11.78
CA SER A 176 -6.46 1.38 -12.54
C SER A 176 -5.55 1.85 -13.65
N ILE A 177 -4.28 1.48 -13.54
CA ILE A 177 -3.20 1.94 -14.39
C ILE A 177 -2.58 0.70 -15.04
N GLY A 178 -2.55 0.69 -16.37
CA GLY A 178 -1.84 -0.34 -17.14
C GLY A 178 -0.94 0.31 -18.17
N ARG A 179 0.07 -0.43 -18.64
CA ARG A 179 0.81 -0.04 -19.84
C ARG A 179 -0.13 0.17 -21.02
N ALA A 180 -0.78 -0.91 -21.44
CA ALA A 180 -1.65 -0.97 -22.61
C ALA A 180 -3.05 -0.48 -22.25
N PHE A 181 -3.66 -1.05 -21.20
CA PHE A 181 -5.06 -0.77 -20.91
C PHE A 181 -5.23 -0.34 -19.45
N GLY A 182 -5.86 0.81 -19.23
CA GLY A 182 -6.29 1.20 -17.88
C GLY A 182 -7.39 0.30 -17.36
N GLY A 183 -8.28 -0.19 -18.22
CA GLY A 183 -9.26 -1.22 -17.87
C GLY A 183 -10.17 -1.59 -19.04
N GLY A 184 -11.15 -2.45 -18.78
CA GLY A 184 -12.16 -2.85 -19.76
C GLY A 184 -12.27 -4.37 -19.89
N VAL A 185 -12.84 -4.83 -21.01
CA VAL A 185 -13.12 -6.26 -21.24
C VAL A 185 -12.89 -6.61 -22.70
N ALA A 186 -12.45 -7.84 -22.96
CA ALA A 186 -12.25 -8.34 -24.31
C ALA A 186 -12.68 -9.80 -24.47
N ASN A 187 -13.09 -10.15 -25.70
CA ASN A 187 -13.68 -11.43 -26.05
C ASN A 187 -14.90 -11.76 -25.18
N VAL A 188 -15.85 -10.84 -25.06
CA VAL A 188 -17.05 -11.05 -24.26
C VAL A 188 -18.32 -11.05 -25.11
N LEU A 189 -19.36 -11.68 -24.56
CA LEU A 189 -20.75 -11.45 -24.96
C LEU A 189 -21.46 -10.84 -23.76
N SER A 190 -22.05 -9.65 -23.95
CA SER A 190 -22.73 -8.97 -22.86
C SER A 190 -24.09 -9.58 -22.54
N ARG A 191 -24.53 -9.38 -21.30
CA ARG A 191 -25.88 -9.71 -20.83
C ARG A 191 -26.67 -8.41 -20.72
N PRO A 192 -27.76 -8.20 -21.49
CA PRO A 192 -28.51 -6.94 -21.45
C PRO A 192 -28.99 -6.53 -20.05
N GLU A 193 -29.40 -7.51 -19.25
CA GLU A 193 -29.92 -7.30 -17.89
C GLU A 193 -28.80 -7.21 -16.82
N GLU A 194 -27.58 -7.59 -17.19
CA GLU A 194 -26.39 -7.61 -16.31
C GLU A 194 -25.17 -7.08 -17.09
N PRO A 195 -25.15 -5.81 -17.55
CA PRO A 195 -24.03 -5.30 -18.33
C PRO A 195 -22.76 -5.21 -17.47
N SER A 196 -21.59 -5.27 -18.10
CA SER A 196 -20.35 -4.92 -17.40
C SER A 196 -20.34 -3.41 -17.13
N VAL A 197 -19.96 -3.02 -15.92
CA VAL A 197 -20.02 -1.62 -15.46
C VAL A 197 -18.70 -1.19 -14.85
N PHE A 198 -18.19 -0.04 -15.28
CA PHE A 198 -17.11 0.70 -14.61
C PHE A 198 -17.71 2.01 -14.12
N ARG A 199 -17.61 2.29 -12.81
CA ARG A 199 -18.27 3.45 -12.19
C ARG A 199 -17.31 4.21 -11.28
N ARG A 200 -17.18 5.53 -11.47
CA ARG A 200 -16.27 6.39 -10.70
C ARG A 200 -14.84 5.85 -10.71
N CYS A 201 -14.39 5.36 -11.86
CA CYS A 201 -13.06 4.80 -12.04
C CYS A 201 -12.12 5.78 -12.75
N GLN A 202 -10.84 5.70 -12.42
CA GLN A 202 -9.77 6.34 -13.19
C GLN A 202 -8.98 5.27 -13.91
N LEU A 203 -9.09 5.26 -15.24
CA LEU A 203 -8.48 4.24 -16.08
C LEU A 203 -7.38 4.89 -16.92
N TRP A 204 -6.14 4.52 -16.64
CA TRP A 204 -4.94 5.10 -17.23
C TRP A 204 -4.18 4.10 -18.07
N CYS A 205 -3.87 4.53 -19.28
CA CYS A 205 -2.90 3.90 -20.15
C CYS A 205 -1.59 4.70 -20.11
N LEU A 206 -0.45 3.99 -20.15
CA LEU A 206 0.88 4.59 -20.15
C LEU A 206 1.60 4.49 -21.49
N ASP A 207 0.98 3.88 -22.50
CA ASP A 207 1.57 3.60 -23.82
C ASP A 207 0.66 4.10 -24.97
N TRP A 208 1.16 4.09 -26.20
CA TRP A 208 0.40 4.43 -27.41
C TRP A 208 0.45 3.33 -28.47
N TRP A 209 1.17 2.23 -28.22
CA TRP A 209 1.39 1.19 -29.20
C TRP A 209 0.23 0.20 -29.28
N GLY A 210 -0.21 -0.12 -30.50
CA GLY A 210 -1.20 -1.16 -30.75
C GLY A 210 -2.62 -0.75 -30.34
N ASP A 211 -3.19 -1.51 -29.41
CA ASP A 211 -4.53 -1.34 -28.86
C ASP A 211 -4.58 -0.52 -27.55
N ALA A 212 -3.46 0.11 -27.20
CA ALA A 212 -3.29 0.83 -25.96
C ALA A 212 -4.23 2.04 -25.79
N ALA A 213 -5.05 2.03 -24.74
CA ALA A 213 -6.01 3.08 -24.44
C ALA A 213 -6.39 3.11 -22.96
N GLY A 214 -6.87 4.27 -22.48
CA GLY A 214 -7.41 4.41 -21.11
C GLY A 214 -8.42 3.30 -20.78
N ALA A 215 -9.31 2.97 -21.72
CA ALA A 215 -10.07 1.73 -21.70
C ALA A 215 -10.06 1.02 -23.06
N TYR A 216 -10.05 -0.31 -23.02
CA TYR A 216 -10.21 -1.17 -24.20
C TYR A 216 -11.45 -2.04 -24.08
N VAL A 217 -12.29 -2.08 -25.13
CA VAL A 217 -13.50 -2.91 -25.16
C VAL A 217 -13.56 -3.71 -26.47
N ARG A 218 -13.73 -5.04 -26.35
CA ARG A 218 -13.99 -5.92 -27.49
C ARG A 218 -15.09 -6.94 -27.17
N ALA A 219 -16.25 -6.77 -27.79
CA ALA A 219 -17.30 -7.76 -27.86
C ALA A 219 -17.33 -8.45 -29.22
N GLU A 220 -17.84 -9.67 -29.26
CA GLU A 220 -17.78 -10.55 -30.45
C GLU A 220 -19.17 -10.78 -31.09
N HIS A 221 -20.03 -9.76 -31.10
CA HIS A 221 -21.36 -9.88 -31.73
C HIS A 221 -21.27 -9.94 -33.25
N GLU A 222 -22.16 -10.71 -33.89
CA GLU A 222 -22.26 -10.79 -35.36
C GLU A 222 -22.84 -9.52 -36.01
N ALA A 223 -23.56 -8.72 -35.23
CA ALA A 223 -24.17 -7.46 -35.64
C ALA A 223 -24.22 -6.47 -34.47
N MET A 224 -24.36 -5.17 -34.77
CA MET A 224 -24.40 -4.12 -33.73
C MET A 224 -25.50 -4.38 -32.70
N PRO A 225 -25.16 -4.59 -31.41
CA PRO A 225 -26.16 -4.91 -30.40
C PRO A 225 -27.06 -3.69 -30.09
N GLY A 226 -28.31 -3.97 -29.74
CA GLY A 226 -29.29 -2.96 -29.31
C GLY A 226 -29.06 -2.43 -27.88
N HIS A 227 -28.05 -2.95 -27.18
CA HIS A 227 -27.68 -2.63 -25.80
C HIS A 227 -26.16 -2.44 -25.71
N ALA A 228 -25.69 -1.78 -24.66
CA ALA A 228 -24.26 -1.60 -24.43
C ALA A 228 -23.62 -2.87 -23.87
N ASP A 229 -22.44 -3.20 -24.38
CA ASP A 229 -21.59 -4.27 -23.86
C ASP A 229 -20.95 -3.88 -22.53
N VAL A 230 -20.50 -2.63 -22.46
CA VAL A 230 -19.89 -2.02 -21.29
C VAL A 230 -20.49 -0.65 -21.06
N VAL A 231 -20.76 -0.35 -19.79
CA VAL A 231 -21.20 0.97 -19.34
C VAL A 231 -20.10 1.60 -18.48
N PHE A 232 -19.63 2.77 -18.88
CA PHE A 232 -18.78 3.64 -18.08
C PHE A 232 -19.62 4.77 -17.49
N GLU A 233 -19.58 4.94 -16.18
CA GLU A 233 -20.33 5.98 -15.44
C GLU A 233 -19.38 6.81 -14.57
N ASP A 234 -19.32 8.11 -14.79
CA ASP A 234 -18.48 9.04 -14.03
C ASP A 234 -16.99 8.66 -14.02
N CYS A 235 -16.50 8.05 -15.10
CA CYS A 235 -15.10 7.61 -15.22
C CYS A 235 -14.22 8.67 -15.88
N SER A 236 -12.93 8.66 -15.54
CA SER A 236 -11.88 9.34 -16.29
C SER A 236 -11.07 8.30 -17.06
N LEU A 237 -11.12 8.36 -18.39
CA LEU A 237 -10.39 7.49 -19.30
C LEU A 237 -9.25 8.28 -19.92
N VAL A 238 -8.01 7.89 -19.64
CA VAL A 238 -6.83 8.70 -19.98
C VAL A 238 -5.83 7.83 -20.73
N GLY A 239 -5.38 8.30 -21.89
CA GLY A 239 -4.32 7.63 -22.63
C GLY A 239 -3.46 8.61 -23.43
N PRO A 240 -2.21 8.23 -23.74
CA PRO A 240 -1.34 9.01 -24.61
C PRO A 240 -1.97 9.28 -25.97
N ASP A 241 -2.57 8.28 -26.62
CA ASP A 241 -3.17 8.42 -27.96
C ASP A 241 -4.69 8.31 -27.96
N ASN A 242 -5.25 7.33 -27.22
CA ASN A 242 -6.68 7.05 -27.17
C ASN A 242 -7.19 6.98 -25.72
N ALA A 243 -8.35 7.57 -25.45
CA ALA A 243 -9.04 7.39 -24.18
C ALA A 243 -9.85 6.10 -24.18
N LEU A 244 -10.48 5.76 -25.30
CA LEU A 244 -11.23 4.53 -25.51
C LEU A 244 -10.83 3.91 -26.85
N GLN A 245 -10.57 2.60 -26.85
CA GLN A 245 -10.29 1.85 -28.07
C GLN A 245 -11.12 0.56 -28.15
N ALA A 246 -11.42 0.15 -29.38
CA ALA A 246 -12.07 -1.13 -29.67
C ALA A 246 -11.51 -1.78 -30.93
N GLY A 247 -11.61 -3.11 -30.96
CA GLY A 247 -11.16 -3.93 -32.09
C GLY A 247 -9.64 -4.20 -32.09
N ASN A 248 -9.25 -5.29 -32.72
CA ASN A 248 -7.86 -5.74 -32.86
C ASN A 248 -7.72 -6.42 -34.23
N PRO A 249 -6.57 -6.38 -34.92
CA PRO A 249 -6.41 -7.10 -36.18
C PRO A 249 -6.76 -8.60 -36.02
N GLY A 250 -7.51 -9.13 -36.99
CA GLY A 250 -7.99 -10.51 -36.98
C GLY A 250 -9.38 -10.71 -36.36
N TYR A 251 -9.99 -9.67 -35.81
CA TYR A 251 -11.34 -9.71 -35.24
C TYR A 251 -12.31 -8.86 -36.07
N SER A 252 -13.61 -9.19 -36.02
CA SER A 252 -14.67 -8.49 -36.75
C SER A 252 -15.99 -8.42 -35.98
N GLY A 253 -15.92 -8.51 -34.65
CA GLY A 253 -17.10 -8.41 -33.78
C GLY A 253 -17.60 -6.98 -33.64
N PHE A 254 -18.92 -6.82 -33.50
CA PHE A 254 -19.53 -5.53 -33.22
C PHE A 254 -19.55 -5.27 -31.71
N THR A 255 -19.18 -4.06 -31.33
CA THR A 255 -19.07 -3.59 -29.93
C THR A 255 -19.86 -2.30 -29.76
N ARG A 256 -20.67 -2.23 -28.70
CA ARG A 256 -21.37 -1.01 -28.30
C ARG A 256 -20.98 -0.60 -26.89
N VAL A 257 -20.52 0.64 -26.70
CA VAL A 257 -20.11 1.16 -25.39
C VAL A 257 -21.02 2.32 -25.01
N ARG A 258 -21.49 2.35 -23.76
CA ARG A 258 -22.19 3.52 -23.21
C ARG A 258 -21.28 4.26 -22.24
N LEU A 259 -21.17 5.57 -22.40
CA LEU A 259 -20.42 6.43 -21.51
C LEU A 259 -21.35 7.53 -20.99
N LYS A 260 -21.42 7.64 -19.66
CA LYS A 260 -22.25 8.63 -18.97
C LYS A 260 -21.40 9.41 -17.98
N GLY A 261 -21.43 10.74 -18.02
CA GLY A 261 -20.69 11.56 -17.06
C GLY A 261 -19.16 11.41 -17.18
N CYS A 262 -18.64 10.88 -18.29
CA CYS A 262 -17.24 10.48 -18.41
C CYS A 262 -16.34 11.61 -18.93
N ARG A 263 -15.08 11.61 -18.52
CA ARG A 263 -14.01 12.44 -19.08
C ARG A 263 -13.09 11.55 -19.91
N LEU A 264 -13.00 11.80 -21.21
CA LEU A 264 -12.17 11.03 -22.13
C LEU A 264 -11.03 11.92 -22.60
N ILE A 265 -9.80 11.60 -22.19
CA ILE A 265 -8.63 12.47 -22.36
C ILE A 265 -7.55 11.71 -23.13
N SER A 266 -7.32 12.13 -24.38
CA SER A 266 -6.14 11.81 -25.17
C SER A 266 -5.12 12.94 -25.02
N LEU A 267 -3.90 12.59 -24.60
CA LEU A 267 -2.84 13.56 -24.30
C LEU A 267 -2.08 14.01 -25.57
N ASN A 268 -2.22 13.30 -26.69
CA ASN A 268 -1.55 13.61 -27.94
C ASN A 268 -2.37 14.60 -28.79
N PHE A 269 -1.97 15.87 -28.75
CA PHE A 269 -2.51 16.96 -29.58
C PHE A 269 -1.66 17.27 -30.82
N SER A 270 -0.61 16.48 -31.10
CA SER A 270 0.55 16.92 -31.88
C SER A 270 0.16 17.59 -33.21
N GLN A 271 0.88 18.69 -33.49
CA GLN A 271 0.63 19.68 -34.55
C GLN A 271 0.14 19.05 -35.86
N PRO A 272 -0.66 19.75 -36.68
CA PRO A 272 -1.32 19.19 -37.87
C PRO A 272 -0.36 18.60 -38.92
N GLN A 273 0.96 18.87 -38.83
CA GLN A 273 2.02 18.28 -39.66
C GLN A 273 2.84 17.17 -38.97
N GLY A 274 2.58 16.88 -37.69
CA GLY A 274 3.25 15.84 -36.89
C GLY A 274 2.57 14.46 -37.02
N LYS A 275 2.52 13.70 -35.91
CA LYS A 275 1.81 12.42 -35.83
C LYS A 275 0.51 12.62 -35.02
N PRO A 276 -0.54 13.21 -35.63
CA PRO A 276 -1.76 13.55 -34.92
C PRO A 276 -2.35 12.32 -34.24
N GLY A 277 -2.97 12.53 -33.09
CA GLY A 277 -3.59 11.44 -32.34
C GLY A 277 -4.63 10.71 -33.18
N THR A 278 -4.71 9.38 -33.04
CA THR A 278 -5.59 8.57 -33.89
C THR A 278 -7.07 8.81 -33.59
N GLY A 279 -7.41 9.34 -32.40
CA GLY A 279 -8.72 9.85 -32.00
C GLY A 279 -8.94 9.70 -30.49
N VAL A 280 -9.76 10.53 -29.85
CA VAL A 280 -10.13 10.29 -28.44
C VAL A 280 -10.78 8.90 -28.29
N ILE A 281 -11.64 8.55 -29.24
CA ILE A 281 -12.27 7.24 -29.39
C ILE A 281 -11.80 6.65 -30.72
N TYR A 282 -11.25 5.43 -30.68
CA TYR A 282 -10.64 4.81 -31.86
C TYR A 282 -11.09 3.37 -32.09
N SER A 283 -11.37 3.02 -33.35
CA SER A 283 -11.55 1.64 -33.78
C SER A 283 -10.34 1.17 -34.59
N THR A 284 -9.61 0.17 -34.08
CA THR A 284 -8.36 -0.30 -34.70
C THR A 284 -8.53 -0.77 -36.15
N ILE A 285 -9.71 -1.30 -36.47
CA ILE A 285 -10.04 -1.95 -37.75
C ILE A 285 -10.99 -1.08 -38.58
N GLU A 286 -12.28 -1.44 -38.69
CA GLU A 286 -13.30 -0.63 -39.36
C GLU A 286 -14.23 0.04 -38.34
N GLY A 287 -14.52 1.33 -38.52
CA GLY A 287 -15.34 2.10 -37.60
C GLY A 287 -16.77 1.55 -37.42
N ARG A 288 -17.30 0.83 -38.42
CA ARG A 288 -18.62 0.18 -38.35
C ARG A 288 -18.76 -0.85 -37.21
N PHE A 289 -17.64 -1.38 -36.70
CA PHE A 289 -17.64 -2.35 -35.61
C PHE A 289 -17.79 -1.70 -34.24
N LEU A 290 -17.70 -0.37 -34.14
CA LEU A 290 -17.83 0.36 -32.88
C LEU A 290 -19.03 1.33 -32.93
N HIS A 291 -19.87 1.24 -31.91
CA HIS A 291 -20.85 2.26 -31.57
C HIS A 291 -20.60 2.80 -30.17
N VAL A 292 -20.70 4.11 -29.99
CA VAL A 292 -20.63 4.74 -28.66
C VAL A 292 -21.85 5.61 -28.36
N ASP A 293 -22.48 5.37 -27.21
CA ASP A 293 -23.52 6.25 -26.67
C ASP A 293 -22.89 7.22 -25.67
N LEU A 294 -22.93 8.52 -25.95
CA LEU A 294 -22.33 9.57 -25.10
C LEU A 294 -23.44 10.36 -24.38
N GLU A 295 -23.45 10.33 -23.05
CA GLU A 295 -24.38 11.07 -22.20
C GLU A 295 -23.61 11.95 -21.20
N ASP A 296 -23.76 13.27 -21.27
CA ASP A 296 -23.12 14.20 -20.32
C ASP A 296 -21.58 14.01 -20.22
N CYS A 297 -20.89 13.86 -21.35
CA CYS A 297 -19.46 13.52 -21.43
C CYS A 297 -18.59 14.69 -21.91
N MET A 298 -17.36 14.78 -21.41
CA MET A 298 -16.34 15.70 -21.92
C MET A 298 -15.22 14.91 -22.60
N LEU A 299 -14.90 15.27 -23.85
CA LEU A 299 -13.89 14.61 -24.66
C LEU A 299 -12.79 15.60 -25.05
N MET A 300 -11.54 15.12 -25.02
CA MET A 300 -10.38 15.99 -25.22
C MET A 300 -9.25 15.25 -25.94
N GLY A 301 -8.72 15.84 -27.02
CA GLY A 301 -7.60 15.26 -27.78
C GLY A 301 -7.35 15.97 -29.11
N CYS A 302 -6.49 15.44 -29.98
CA CYS A 302 -6.28 16.00 -31.32
C CYS A 302 -7.62 16.11 -32.08
N LYS A 303 -8.35 14.98 -32.21
CA LYS A 303 -9.67 14.84 -32.85
C LYS A 303 -10.52 13.83 -32.07
N ILE A 304 -11.85 13.87 -32.20
CA ILE A 304 -12.75 13.01 -31.40
C ILE A 304 -12.74 11.55 -31.84
N PHE A 305 -12.96 11.28 -33.13
CA PHE A 305 -13.09 9.92 -33.64
C PHE A 305 -11.96 9.56 -34.62
N GLY A 306 -11.61 8.29 -34.66
CA GLY A 306 -10.86 7.70 -35.76
C GLY A 306 -11.12 6.21 -35.91
N ALA A 307 -10.77 5.69 -37.09
CA ALA A 307 -10.72 4.26 -37.33
C ALA A 307 -9.65 3.92 -38.36
N GLY A 308 -9.22 2.67 -38.41
CA GLY A 308 -8.37 2.16 -39.49
C GLY A 308 -9.04 2.32 -40.87
N LYS A 309 -10.37 2.18 -40.94
CA LYS A 309 -11.18 2.43 -42.13
C LYS A 309 -12.62 2.82 -41.78
N GLY A 310 -13.18 3.78 -42.51
CA GLY A 310 -14.55 4.25 -42.32
C GLY A 310 -14.74 5.01 -41.00
N ASP A 311 -15.99 5.16 -40.58
CA ASP A 311 -16.36 6.03 -39.47
C ASP A 311 -16.91 5.24 -38.28
N VAL A 312 -16.59 5.70 -37.06
CA VAL A 312 -17.19 5.20 -35.82
C VAL A 312 -18.59 5.80 -35.69
N SER A 313 -19.58 4.95 -35.39
CA SER A 313 -20.95 5.41 -35.16
C SER A 313 -21.15 5.86 -33.71
N TYR A 314 -22.01 6.85 -33.48
CA TYR A 314 -22.26 7.37 -32.13
C TYR A 314 -23.65 7.97 -31.96
N THR A 315 -24.08 8.12 -30.70
CA THR A 315 -25.21 8.97 -30.29
C THR A 315 -24.76 9.94 -29.21
N THR A 316 -25.45 11.08 -29.10
CA THR A 316 -25.24 12.05 -28.02
C THR A 316 -26.55 12.34 -27.29
N ARG A 317 -26.45 12.56 -25.97
CA ARG A 317 -27.55 12.98 -25.09
C ARG A 317 -27.02 13.93 -24.02
N GLY A 318 -27.75 14.99 -23.72
CA GLY A 318 -27.37 15.93 -22.67
C GLY A 318 -26.14 16.75 -23.06
N ASP A 319 -25.27 17.00 -22.08
CA ASP A 319 -24.14 17.93 -22.21
C ASP A 319 -22.87 17.21 -22.69
N VAL A 320 -22.73 17.07 -24.01
CA VAL A 320 -21.54 16.44 -24.61
C VAL A 320 -20.60 17.51 -25.15
N GLU A 321 -19.39 17.61 -24.58
CA GLU A 321 -18.41 18.66 -24.85
C GLU A 321 -17.13 18.10 -25.47
N ALA A 322 -16.47 18.91 -26.31
CA ALA A 322 -15.27 18.53 -27.05
C ALA A 322 -14.22 19.64 -27.05
N TYR A 323 -13.04 19.38 -26.47
CA TYR A 323 -11.84 20.20 -26.64
C TYR A 323 -10.89 19.53 -27.64
N VAL A 324 -10.85 20.05 -28.87
CA VAL A 324 -10.02 19.52 -29.96
C VAL A 324 -9.04 20.54 -30.50
N GLN A 325 -8.00 20.04 -31.18
CA GLN A 325 -7.05 20.90 -31.89
C GLN A 325 -7.78 21.88 -32.82
N PHE A 326 -7.29 23.13 -32.91
CA PHE A 326 -8.04 24.25 -33.48
C PHE A 326 -8.46 24.11 -34.96
N GLN A 327 -7.82 23.23 -35.72
CA GLN A 327 -8.13 22.92 -37.13
C GLN A 327 -9.04 21.69 -37.30
N GLN A 328 -9.29 20.93 -36.22
CA GLN A 328 -10.18 19.77 -36.27
C GLN A 328 -11.63 20.21 -36.07
N ASP A 329 -12.53 19.56 -36.79
CA ASP A 329 -13.96 19.74 -36.62
C ASP A 329 -14.46 19.02 -35.36
N VAL A 330 -15.58 19.50 -34.82
CA VAL A 330 -16.30 18.85 -33.72
C VAL A 330 -17.50 18.11 -34.30
N PRO A 331 -17.68 16.80 -34.01
CA PRO A 331 -18.82 16.03 -34.49
C PRO A 331 -20.17 16.61 -34.09
N ALA A 332 -21.21 16.31 -34.87
CA ALA A 332 -22.56 16.80 -34.64
C ALA A 332 -23.10 16.39 -33.25
N GLY A 333 -23.82 17.31 -32.60
CA GLY A 333 -24.41 17.05 -31.28
C GLY A 333 -23.42 17.17 -30.12
N MET A 334 -22.22 17.73 -30.33
CA MET A 334 -21.25 18.06 -29.29
C MET A 334 -20.94 19.57 -29.28
N LEU A 335 -20.72 20.14 -28.09
CA LEU A 335 -20.30 21.53 -27.91
C LEU A 335 -18.77 21.65 -28.03
N ARG A 336 -18.28 22.54 -28.91
CA ARG A 336 -16.85 22.88 -28.96
C ARG A 336 -16.45 23.75 -27.77
N LEU A 337 -15.50 23.28 -26.98
CA LEU A 337 -14.87 24.08 -25.93
C LEU A 337 -13.82 25.03 -26.54
N GLY A 338 -14.01 26.33 -26.32
CA GLY A 338 -13.11 27.39 -26.79
C GLY A 338 -11.98 27.74 -25.82
N HIS A 339 -11.93 27.08 -24.66
CA HIS A 339 -10.95 27.30 -23.60
C HIS A 339 -10.45 25.95 -23.07
N TRP A 340 -9.30 25.99 -22.38
CA TRP A 340 -8.73 24.82 -21.75
C TRP A 340 -9.64 24.30 -20.62
N PRO A 341 -10.04 23.01 -20.61
CA PRO A 341 -10.92 22.44 -19.58
C PRO A 341 -10.14 22.10 -18.31
N ALA A 342 -9.93 23.08 -17.43
CA ALA A 342 -9.14 22.90 -16.21
C ALA A 342 -9.76 21.87 -15.25
N GLU A 343 -11.09 21.84 -15.18
CA GLU A 343 -11.90 20.96 -14.34
C GLU A 343 -11.70 19.49 -14.74
N ALA A 344 -11.50 19.21 -16.02
CA ALA A 344 -11.21 17.87 -16.51
C ALA A 344 -9.86 17.36 -15.99
N PHE A 345 -8.84 18.22 -16.01
CA PHE A 345 -7.49 17.88 -15.54
C PHE A 345 -7.42 17.63 -14.03
N GLN A 346 -8.31 18.25 -13.24
CA GLN A 346 -8.42 17.95 -11.81
C GLN A 346 -8.87 16.51 -11.53
N THR A 347 -9.54 15.86 -12.49
CA THR A 347 -9.98 14.46 -12.37
C THR A 347 -8.90 13.42 -12.69
N LEU A 348 -7.72 13.87 -13.16
CA LEU A 348 -6.59 13.01 -13.50
C LEU A 348 -5.93 12.42 -12.25
N LEU A 349 -5.89 13.18 -11.15
CA LEU A 349 -5.31 12.72 -9.90
C LEU A 349 -6.28 11.78 -9.17
N PRO A 350 -5.82 10.62 -8.68
CA PRO A 350 -6.64 9.76 -7.86
C PRO A 350 -7.04 10.45 -6.55
N PRO A 351 -8.28 10.28 -6.09
CA PRO A 351 -8.72 10.89 -4.84
C PRO A 351 -7.78 10.45 -3.71
N GLU A 352 -7.43 11.40 -2.84
CA GLU A 352 -6.62 11.08 -1.68
C GLU A 352 -7.43 10.23 -0.70
N PRO A 353 -6.83 9.16 -0.13
CA PRO A 353 -7.50 8.41 0.91
C PRO A 353 -7.67 9.28 2.16
N PRO A 354 -8.63 8.95 3.04
CA PRO A 354 -8.73 9.59 4.35
C PRO A 354 -7.40 9.51 5.11
N PRO A 355 -7.02 10.57 5.85
CA PRO A 355 -5.81 10.56 6.66
C PRO A 355 -5.84 9.42 7.68
N ARG A 356 -4.66 8.86 7.97
CA ARG A 356 -4.51 7.76 8.93
C ARG A 356 -5.04 8.14 10.31
N PRO A 357 -5.57 7.17 11.07
CA PRO A 357 -6.11 7.43 12.41
C PRO A 357 -5.03 7.68 13.47
N VAL A 358 -3.74 7.45 13.16
CA VAL A 358 -2.64 7.70 14.09
C VAL A 358 -2.48 9.20 14.30
N PRO A 359 -2.70 9.72 15.52
CA PRO A 359 -2.81 11.15 15.79
C PRO A 359 -1.44 11.84 15.97
N LEU A 360 -0.46 11.55 15.11
CA LEU A 360 0.85 12.20 15.14
C LEU A 360 0.86 13.38 14.16
N THR A 361 1.13 14.56 14.69
CA THR A 361 1.44 15.74 13.86
C THR A 361 2.93 15.76 13.61
N ILE A 362 3.36 15.64 12.35
CA ILE A 362 4.78 15.72 12.01
C ILE A 362 5.21 17.19 11.99
N ASP A 363 6.20 17.52 12.82
CA ASP A 363 6.70 18.87 12.95
C ASP A 363 7.53 19.29 11.72
N GLN A 364 7.54 20.58 11.41
CA GLN A 364 8.30 21.18 10.33
C GLN A 364 9.08 22.41 10.84
N PRO A 365 10.33 22.64 10.40
CA PRO A 365 11.13 21.80 9.48
C PRO A 365 11.75 20.57 10.17
N ASP A 366 12.42 19.73 9.38
CA ASP A 366 13.27 18.63 9.89
C ASP A 366 14.34 19.14 10.88
N LEU A 367 14.79 18.27 11.79
CA LEU A 367 15.69 18.60 12.91
C LEU A 367 17.18 18.38 12.60
N GLY A 368 17.54 18.34 11.32
CA GLY A 368 18.91 18.29 10.82
C GLY A 368 19.42 16.90 10.43
N ASP A 369 20.65 16.87 9.93
CA ASP A 369 21.32 15.69 9.36
C ASP A 369 21.93 14.83 10.48
N ILE A 370 21.08 14.19 11.27
CA ILE A 370 21.46 13.20 12.27
C ILE A 370 20.58 11.97 12.11
N CYS A 371 21.19 10.79 12.30
CA CYS A 371 20.50 9.53 12.10
C CYS A 371 19.57 9.20 13.27
N GLU A 372 20.11 9.14 14.48
CA GLU A 372 19.38 8.60 15.63
C GLU A 372 19.61 9.46 16.88
N VAL A 373 18.55 9.57 17.68
CA VAL A 373 18.56 10.32 18.94
C VAL A 373 17.71 9.60 19.97
N ALA A 374 18.06 9.76 21.24
CA ALA A 374 17.26 9.28 22.36
C ALA A 374 16.86 10.47 23.26
N PRO A 375 15.57 10.84 23.31
CA PRO A 375 15.10 11.94 24.13
C PRO A 375 14.96 11.55 25.60
N VAL A 376 15.27 12.46 26.52
CA VAL A 376 15.12 12.24 27.97
C VAL A 376 14.73 13.52 28.68
N VAL A 377 13.86 13.42 29.69
CA VAL A 377 13.62 14.51 30.63
C VAL A 377 14.61 14.37 31.78
N TRP A 378 15.50 15.35 31.92
CA TRP A 378 16.44 15.39 33.03
C TRP A 378 16.53 16.80 33.61
N GLN A 379 16.36 16.88 34.94
CA GLN A 379 16.27 18.13 35.69
C GLN A 379 15.18 19.05 35.11
N ASP A 380 13.97 18.48 34.92
CA ASP A 380 12.76 19.15 34.40
C ASP A 380 12.90 19.78 33.00
N ARG A 381 13.95 19.41 32.27
CA ARG A 381 14.25 19.93 30.93
C ARG A 381 14.37 18.78 29.93
N LEU A 382 13.84 19.02 28.73
CA LEU A 382 13.98 18.08 27.62
C LEU A 382 15.41 18.12 27.09
N ARG A 383 16.06 16.97 27.09
CA ARG A 383 17.40 16.74 26.56
C ARG A 383 17.33 15.76 25.41
N LEU A 384 18.32 15.83 24.54
CA LEU A 384 18.45 14.93 23.41
C LEU A 384 19.84 14.30 23.44
N MET A 385 19.89 12.98 23.59
CA MET A 385 21.11 12.22 23.35
C MET A 385 21.26 12.03 21.84
N ARG A 386 22.34 12.53 21.28
CA ARG A 386 22.67 12.49 19.86
C ARG A 386 23.75 11.43 19.65
N CYS A 387 23.47 10.45 18.81
CA CYS A 387 24.47 9.47 18.40
C CYS A 387 25.13 9.99 17.11
N LEU A 388 26.31 10.57 17.27
CA LEU A 388 27.02 11.20 16.17
C LEU A 388 27.88 10.14 15.47
N ARG A 389 27.57 9.90 14.19
CA ARG A 389 28.27 8.96 13.32
C ARG A 389 28.08 9.30 11.83
N PRO A 390 29.02 8.94 10.95
CA PRO A 390 28.80 9.03 9.50
C PRO A 390 27.68 8.10 9.04
N ALA A 391 26.81 8.58 8.14
CA ALA A 391 25.68 7.78 7.61
C ALA A 391 26.12 6.53 6.85
N SER A 392 27.27 6.59 6.16
CA SER A 392 27.83 5.50 5.35
C SER A 392 28.90 4.67 6.07
N GLY A 393 29.02 4.80 7.39
CA GLY A 393 30.10 4.19 8.19
C GLY A 393 31.40 5.00 8.20
N GLY A 394 32.23 4.77 9.22
CA GLY A 394 33.49 5.46 9.48
C GLY A 394 34.42 4.66 10.41
N ALA A 395 35.46 5.29 10.93
CA ALA A 395 36.35 4.71 11.94
C ALA A 395 35.80 4.98 13.36
N SER A 396 36.19 4.20 14.38
CA SER A 396 35.68 4.34 15.75
C SER A 396 35.77 5.76 16.32
N ALA A 397 36.79 6.54 15.96
CA ALA A 397 36.95 7.94 16.38
C ALA A 397 35.87 8.88 15.82
N ASP A 398 35.17 8.48 14.75
CA ASP A 398 34.05 9.24 14.16
C ASP A 398 32.75 9.05 14.95
N TYR A 399 32.70 8.11 15.89
CA TYR A 399 31.53 7.76 16.69
C TYR A 399 31.66 8.31 18.10
N HIS A 400 30.66 9.03 18.57
CA HIS A 400 30.57 9.45 19.97
C HIS A 400 29.15 9.90 20.30
N LEU A 401 28.89 10.05 21.60
CA LEU A 401 27.61 10.50 22.11
C LEU A 401 27.70 11.95 22.56
N MET A 402 26.62 12.70 22.34
CA MET A 402 26.49 14.09 22.77
C MET A 402 25.12 14.34 23.39
N LEU A 403 25.10 14.92 24.58
CA LEU A 403 23.86 15.33 25.23
C LEU A 403 23.62 16.83 25.01
N GLU A 404 22.45 17.17 24.49
CA GLU A 404 22.05 18.55 24.17
C GLU A 404 20.82 19.00 24.98
N ASP A 405 20.78 20.27 25.37
CA ASP A 405 19.54 20.93 25.82
C ASP A 405 18.70 21.35 24.61
N VAL A 406 17.48 20.82 24.48
CA VAL A 406 16.63 21.08 23.30
C VAL A 406 16.15 22.53 23.23
N GLU A 407 15.98 23.22 24.37
CA GLU A 407 15.50 24.60 24.38
C GLU A 407 16.61 25.59 24.02
N THR A 408 17.84 25.38 24.51
CA THR A 408 18.95 26.33 24.29
C THR A 408 19.90 25.90 23.18
N GLY A 409 19.79 24.69 22.65
CA GLY A 409 20.75 24.10 21.70
C GLY A 409 22.16 23.92 22.29
N ARG A 410 22.28 23.91 23.62
CA ARG A 410 23.59 23.89 24.29
C ARG A 410 24.04 22.45 24.47
N GLU A 411 25.25 22.16 24.01
CA GLU A 411 25.95 20.92 24.35
C GLU A 411 26.29 20.89 25.86
N LEU A 412 25.88 19.81 26.51
CA LEU A 412 26.05 19.59 27.95
C LEU A 412 27.19 18.61 28.24
N ALA A 413 27.34 17.60 27.39
CA ALA A 413 28.35 16.57 27.51
C ALA A 413 28.68 15.96 26.13
N ARG A 414 29.92 15.50 25.99
CA ARG A 414 30.41 14.71 24.86
C ARG A 414 31.32 13.61 25.40
N PHE A 415 31.02 12.36 25.09
CA PHE A 415 31.65 11.20 25.71
C PHE A 415 31.48 9.95 24.84
N ALA A 416 32.02 8.81 25.30
CA ALA A 416 31.88 7.50 24.66
C ALA A 416 32.36 7.47 23.20
N GLU A 417 33.61 7.89 22.96
CA GLU A 417 34.27 7.69 21.65
C GLU A 417 34.27 6.20 21.28
N GLY A 418 33.88 5.87 20.05
CA GLY A 418 33.70 4.50 19.57
C GLY A 418 32.33 3.87 19.88
N TYR A 419 31.34 4.64 20.34
CA TYR A 419 30.00 4.13 20.68
C TYR A 419 28.88 4.93 19.99
N SER A 420 27.77 4.25 19.70
CA SER A 420 26.58 4.82 19.06
C SER A 420 25.34 3.94 19.31
N LEU A 421 24.25 4.14 18.54
CA LEU A 421 23.02 3.33 18.64
C LEU A 421 22.41 3.36 20.04
N ALA A 422 22.51 4.51 20.71
CA ALA A 422 22.33 4.62 22.15
C ALA A 422 20.88 4.90 22.56
N SER A 423 20.48 4.36 23.71
CA SER A 423 19.33 4.84 24.49
C SER A 423 19.77 5.49 25.80
N VAL A 424 18.88 6.28 26.40
CA VAL A 424 19.14 6.98 27.66
C VAL A 424 17.95 6.87 28.62
N LEU A 425 18.26 6.72 29.91
CA LEU A 425 17.30 6.72 31.01
C LEU A 425 17.81 7.65 32.12
N ALA A 426 16.93 8.50 32.65
CA ALA A 426 17.19 9.24 33.88
C ALA A 426 16.56 8.50 35.08
N HIS A 427 17.37 8.17 36.08
CA HIS A 427 16.91 7.46 37.28
C HIS A 427 17.68 7.94 38.51
N GLU A 428 16.96 8.25 39.59
CA GLU A 428 17.53 8.67 40.89
C GLU A 428 18.61 9.77 40.79
N GLY A 429 18.44 10.72 39.87
CA GLY A 429 19.36 11.85 39.68
C GLY A 429 20.60 11.55 38.82
N ALA A 430 20.78 10.31 38.38
CA ALA A 430 21.79 9.90 37.42
C ALA A 430 21.21 9.75 36.01
N LEU A 431 22.08 9.89 35.00
CA LEU A 431 21.83 9.37 33.66
C LEU A 431 22.52 8.03 33.49
N TYR A 432 21.78 7.12 32.85
CA TYR A 432 22.25 5.85 32.34
C TYR A 432 22.11 5.86 30.84
N VAL A 433 23.18 5.55 30.12
CA VAL A 433 23.24 5.56 28.66
C VAL A 433 23.72 4.20 28.21
N PHE A 434 22.95 3.54 27.36
CA PHE A 434 23.26 2.20 26.85
C PHE A 434 23.57 2.31 25.38
N ALA A 435 24.80 1.97 24.98
CA ALA A 435 25.29 2.18 23.62
C ALA A 435 26.11 0.99 23.13
N SER A 436 26.00 0.70 21.84
CA SER A 436 26.79 -0.37 21.22
C SER A 436 28.17 0.13 20.86
N ARG A 437 29.16 -0.73 21.14
CA ARG A 437 30.56 -0.46 20.83
C ARG A 437 30.86 -0.78 19.37
N PHE A 438 31.47 0.17 18.66
CA PHE A 438 31.87 0.03 17.26
C PHE A 438 33.35 -0.33 17.13
N GLU A 439 33.62 -1.48 16.53
CA GLU A 439 34.96 -1.99 16.20
C GLU A 439 35.10 -2.19 14.68
N PRO A 440 36.33 -2.38 14.15
CA PRO A 440 36.53 -2.55 12.70
C PRO A 440 35.77 -3.71 12.05
N ASP A 441 35.40 -4.73 12.83
CA ASP A 441 34.61 -5.89 12.39
C ASP A 441 33.10 -5.74 12.62
N GLY A 442 32.65 -4.62 13.19
CA GLY A 442 31.23 -4.28 13.35
C GLY A 442 30.84 -3.83 14.75
N TRP A 443 29.57 -4.03 15.09
CA TRP A 443 29.01 -3.66 16.40
C TRP A 443 29.11 -4.82 17.39
N SER A 444 29.53 -4.54 18.63
CA SER A 444 29.80 -5.58 19.63
C SER A 444 28.84 -5.53 20.83
N ASP A 445 29.37 -5.36 22.05
CA ASP A 445 28.60 -5.39 23.29
C ASP A 445 27.71 -4.13 23.46
N VAL A 446 26.65 -4.26 24.26
CA VAL A 446 25.93 -3.10 24.81
C VAL A 446 26.63 -2.67 26.09
N THR A 447 27.15 -1.44 26.10
CA THR A 447 27.87 -0.84 27.21
C THR A 447 27.01 0.23 27.88
N GLU A 448 26.97 0.19 29.20
CA GLU A 448 26.35 1.21 30.04
C GLU A 448 27.38 2.27 30.43
N PHE A 449 26.96 3.53 30.33
CA PHE A 449 27.64 4.69 30.88
C PHE A 449 26.75 5.37 31.91
N LYS A 450 27.28 5.63 33.10
CA LYS A 450 26.56 6.26 34.21
C LYS A 450 27.23 7.56 34.63
N SER A 451 26.45 8.63 34.81
CA SER A 451 26.94 9.89 35.33
C SER A 451 25.88 10.66 36.12
N THR A 452 26.33 11.36 37.17
CA THR A 452 25.50 12.29 37.97
C THR A 452 25.86 13.76 37.74
N ASP A 453 27.03 14.04 37.14
CA ASP A 453 27.57 15.40 36.99
C ASP A 453 27.91 15.78 35.54
N LEU A 454 27.70 14.85 34.59
CA LEU A 454 28.02 14.95 33.16
C LEU A 454 29.51 15.06 32.82
N ARG A 455 30.38 14.97 33.81
CA ARG A 455 31.84 15.12 33.67
C ARG A 455 32.55 13.80 33.87
N HIS A 456 32.14 13.05 34.89
CA HIS A 456 32.68 11.74 35.19
C HIS A 456 31.67 10.68 34.77
N TRP A 457 32.15 9.70 34.01
CA TRP A 457 31.34 8.61 33.48
C TRP A 457 31.94 7.28 33.95
N GLU A 458 31.14 6.51 34.69
CA GLU A 458 31.42 5.10 34.94
C GLU A 458 31.03 4.29 33.72
N GLN A 459 31.75 3.21 33.43
CA GLN A 459 31.52 2.37 32.26
C GLN A 459 31.50 0.89 32.66
N ARG A 460 30.52 0.13 32.17
CA ARG A 460 30.42 -1.32 32.34
C ARG A 460 29.73 -1.98 31.16
N VAL A 461 30.05 -3.24 30.88
CA VAL A 461 29.33 -4.02 29.86
C VAL A 461 28.00 -4.48 30.45
N ALA A 462 26.88 -4.09 29.84
CA ALA A 462 25.54 -4.48 30.26
C ALA A 462 25.11 -5.80 29.59
N VAL A 463 25.31 -5.93 28.28
CA VAL A 463 25.06 -7.16 27.54
C VAL A 463 26.28 -7.51 26.73
N LYS A 464 26.86 -8.68 27.02
CA LYS A 464 28.03 -9.17 26.31
C LYS A 464 27.64 -9.80 24.97
N GLN A 465 28.39 -9.47 23.94
CA GLN A 465 28.33 -10.09 22.62
C GLN A 465 28.71 -11.57 22.69
N GLU A 466 27.96 -12.41 21.97
CA GLU A 466 28.29 -13.82 21.75
C GLU A 466 28.75 -14.02 20.30
N SER A 467 28.01 -14.79 19.50
CA SER A 467 28.28 -15.05 18.08
C SER A 467 27.40 -14.22 17.15
N GLU A 468 27.12 -12.99 17.53
CA GLU A 468 26.20 -12.05 16.88
C GLU A 468 26.70 -10.62 17.08
N HIS A 469 26.26 -9.67 16.27
CA HIS A 469 26.44 -8.24 16.51
C HIS A 469 25.22 -7.68 17.26
N LEU A 470 25.45 -6.77 18.21
CA LEU A 470 24.37 -6.08 18.93
C LEU A 470 24.30 -4.62 18.47
N PHE A 471 23.10 -4.15 18.18
CA PHE A 471 22.84 -2.84 17.58
C PHE A 471 22.05 -1.96 18.54
N ASN A 472 21.00 -1.28 18.09
CA ASN A 472 20.20 -0.38 18.90
C ASN A 472 19.63 -1.06 20.14
N SER A 473 19.60 -0.34 21.26
CA SER A 473 18.99 -0.79 22.50
C SER A 473 17.99 0.23 23.03
N SER A 474 17.05 -0.21 23.86
CA SER A 474 16.11 0.66 24.57
C SER A 474 15.82 0.11 25.96
N VAL A 475 15.96 0.95 26.97
CA VAL A 475 15.74 0.59 28.38
C VAL A 475 14.53 1.33 28.94
N CYS A 476 13.68 0.61 29.68
CA CYS A 476 12.60 1.21 30.44
C CYS A 476 12.49 0.64 31.86
N THR A 477 11.93 1.43 32.76
CA THR A 477 11.48 0.98 34.07
C THR A 477 10.19 0.20 33.92
N ALA A 478 10.10 -0.98 34.53
CA ALA A 478 8.93 -1.86 34.48
C ALA A 478 8.63 -2.41 35.89
N GLY A 479 7.84 -1.65 36.66
CA GLY A 479 7.57 -1.98 38.06
C GLY A 479 8.80 -1.70 38.95
N ASP A 480 9.28 -2.73 39.64
CA ASP A 480 10.45 -2.70 40.55
C ASP A 480 11.77 -3.11 39.86
N ARG A 481 11.76 -3.26 38.54
CA ARG A 481 12.91 -3.67 37.73
C ARG A 481 13.04 -2.85 36.47
N PHE A 482 14.12 -3.10 35.74
CA PHE A 482 14.41 -2.52 34.43
C PHE A 482 14.45 -3.61 33.37
N VAL A 483 14.08 -3.25 32.15
CA VAL A 483 14.08 -4.13 30.99
C VAL A 483 14.75 -3.41 29.83
N MET A 484 15.66 -4.11 29.17
CA MET A 484 16.32 -3.70 27.95
C MET A 484 15.78 -4.55 26.79
N ALA A 485 15.35 -3.90 25.72
CA ALA A 485 15.28 -4.49 24.40
C ALA A 485 16.59 -4.18 23.66
N TYR A 486 17.20 -5.14 22.98
CA TYR A 486 18.39 -4.91 22.17
C TYR A 486 18.31 -5.68 20.86
N GLU A 487 18.70 -5.01 19.79
CA GLU A 487 18.72 -5.53 18.44
C GLU A 487 19.94 -6.41 18.21
N SER A 488 19.75 -7.50 17.48
CA SER A 488 20.76 -8.52 17.21
C SER A 488 20.61 -9.07 15.79
N ASN A 489 21.73 -9.45 15.16
CA ASN A 489 21.72 -10.21 13.91
C ASN A 489 22.01 -11.71 14.11
N ASP A 490 21.51 -12.29 15.21
CA ASP A 490 21.61 -13.72 15.49
C ASP A 490 21.27 -14.56 14.25
N SER A 491 22.24 -15.35 13.78
CA SER A 491 22.10 -16.17 12.58
C SER A 491 20.99 -17.23 12.63
N ARG A 492 20.41 -17.49 13.82
CA ARG A 492 19.24 -18.38 13.98
C ARG A 492 17.96 -17.79 13.42
N TYR A 493 17.90 -16.48 13.21
CA TYR A 493 16.72 -15.75 12.78
C TYR A 493 17.04 -14.89 11.53
N PRO A 494 16.03 -14.33 10.85
CA PRO A 494 16.26 -13.28 9.87
C PRO A 494 17.13 -12.17 10.45
N ALA A 495 17.97 -11.54 9.61
CA ALA A 495 18.85 -10.47 10.07
C ALA A 495 18.02 -9.36 10.73
N PHE A 496 18.47 -8.97 11.92
CA PHE A 496 17.83 -8.03 12.84
C PHE A 496 16.57 -8.62 13.52
N THR A 497 16.75 -8.99 14.78
CA THR A 497 15.73 -9.43 15.73
C THR A 497 15.93 -8.74 17.07
N ILE A 498 14.88 -8.71 17.90
CA ILE A 498 14.92 -8.03 19.19
C ILE A 498 14.96 -9.06 20.31
N LYS A 499 16.02 -8.99 21.12
CA LYS A 499 16.20 -9.80 22.34
C LYS A 499 16.01 -8.93 23.58
N PHE A 500 15.91 -9.57 24.75
CA PHE A 500 15.63 -8.87 26.00
C PHE A 500 16.60 -9.22 27.12
N ALA A 501 16.85 -8.26 28.01
CA ALA A 501 17.54 -8.44 29.26
C ALA A 501 16.82 -7.69 30.39
N THR A 502 17.06 -8.07 31.64
CA THR A 502 16.48 -7.42 32.81
C THR A 502 17.51 -7.14 33.88
N SER A 503 17.27 -6.10 34.68
CA SER A 503 18.14 -5.69 35.77
C SER A 503 17.29 -5.20 36.95
N PRO A 504 17.66 -5.50 38.21
CA PRO A 504 16.98 -4.94 39.38
C PRO A 504 17.48 -3.53 39.75
N ASP A 505 18.64 -3.10 39.24
CA ASP A 505 19.41 -1.96 39.78
C ASP A 505 20.05 -1.09 38.68
N LEU A 506 19.69 -1.33 37.41
CA LEU A 506 20.33 -0.81 36.19
C LEU A 506 21.76 -1.26 35.96
N GLU A 507 22.42 -1.93 36.91
CA GLU A 507 23.85 -2.22 36.89
C GLU A 507 24.16 -3.70 36.64
N SER A 508 23.28 -4.59 37.13
CA SER A 508 23.39 -6.04 37.07
C SER A 508 22.38 -6.59 36.07
N TRP A 509 22.84 -7.00 34.89
CA TRP A 509 21.96 -7.42 33.78
C TRP A 509 21.94 -8.93 33.59
N THR A 510 20.74 -9.48 33.33
CA THR A 510 20.50 -10.90 33.00
C THR A 510 19.73 -11.00 31.69
N THR A 511 20.26 -11.73 30.71
CA THR A 511 19.59 -11.98 29.42
C THR A 511 18.38 -12.91 29.58
N LEU A 512 17.38 -12.73 28.71
CA LEU A 512 16.14 -13.51 28.69
C LEU A 512 16.10 -14.36 27.41
N PRO A 513 16.73 -15.55 27.38
CA PRO A 513 16.91 -16.32 26.15
C PRO A 513 15.60 -16.84 25.53
N ASP A 514 14.56 -17.00 26.34
CA ASP A 514 13.23 -17.43 25.89
C ASP A 514 12.37 -16.28 25.34
N ALA A 515 12.83 -15.03 25.46
CA ALA A 515 12.14 -13.84 24.97
C ALA A 515 12.89 -13.30 23.74
N VAL A 516 12.32 -13.53 22.56
CA VAL A 516 12.82 -13.00 21.28
C VAL A 516 11.63 -12.54 20.44
N PHE A 517 11.71 -11.35 19.89
CA PHE A 517 10.69 -10.77 19.02
C PHE A 517 11.21 -10.63 17.58
N GLY A 518 10.34 -10.87 16.60
CA GLY A 518 10.67 -10.79 15.18
C GLY A 518 11.39 -12.04 14.63
N THR A 519 11.16 -13.23 15.18
CA THR A 519 11.89 -14.44 14.78
C THR A 519 11.65 -14.90 13.33
N ASP A 520 10.65 -14.34 12.63
CA ASP A 520 10.27 -14.68 11.26
C ASP A 520 10.35 -13.50 10.27
N ARG A 521 10.87 -12.35 10.70
CA ARG A 521 10.91 -11.12 9.90
C ARG A 521 11.99 -10.14 10.35
N TYR A 522 12.17 -9.07 9.59
CA TYR A 522 13.06 -7.98 9.97
C TYR A 522 12.43 -7.18 11.12
N ALA A 523 13.11 -7.09 12.27
CA ALA A 523 12.69 -6.27 13.39
C ALA A 523 13.90 -5.56 14.00
N ALA A 524 14.03 -4.27 13.72
CA ALA A 524 15.18 -3.45 14.14
C ALA A 524 14.74 -2.22 14.96
N CYS A 525 15.72 -1.46 15.45
CA CYS A 525 15.54 -0.17 16.10
C CYS A 525 14.50 -0.18 17.24
N PRO A 526 14.63 -1.08 18.24
CA PRO A 526 13.61 -1.20 19.29
C PRO A 526 13.51 0.09 20.11
N CYS A 527 12.28 0.53 20.39
CA CYS A 527 11.97 1.44 21.47
C CYS A 527 10.92 0.82 22.40
N LEU A 528 11.33 0.53 23.63
CA LEU A 528 10.53 -0.19 24.62
C LEU A 528 10.02 0.78 25.69
N ARG A 529 8.73 0.73 25.99
CA ARG A 529 8.12 1.43 27.13
C ARG A 529 7.23 0.49 27.91
N TYR A 530 7.15 0.69 29.23
CA TYR A 530 6.21 -0.03 30.08
C TYR A 530 5.18 0.94 30.63
N VAL A 531 3.91 0.77 30.25
CA VAL A 531 2.81 1.66 30.62
C VAL A 531 1.59 0.82 30.94
N ASP A 532 0.94 1.09 32.08
CA ASP A 532 -0.30 0.45 32.52
C ASP A 532 -0.30 -1.09 32.44
N GLY A 533 0.82 -1.71 32.82
CA GLY A 533 0.95 -3.17 32.86
C GLY A 533 1.35 -3.81 31.53
N TRP A 534 1.62 -3.02 30.49
CA TRP A 534 2.00 -3.49 29.16
C TRP A 534 3.37 -2.97 28.76
N PHE A 535 4.18 -3.84 28.18
CA PHE A 535 5.29 -3.46 27.33
C PHE A 535 4.75 -3.03 25.97
N TYR A 536 5.17 -1.88 25.49
CA TYR A 536 4.95 -1.38 24.14
C TYR A 536 6.30 -1.31 23.44
N LEU A 537 6.39 -1.92 22.27
CA LEU A 537 7.60 -2.01 21.47
C LEU A 537 7.34 -1.35 20.12
N LEU A 538 7.89 -0.16 19.92
CA LEU A 538 8.08 0.38 18.58
C LEU A 538 9.31 -0.29 17.95
N TYR A 539 9.22 -0.62 16.68
CA TYR A 539 10.30 -1.26 15.95
C TYR A 539 10.18 -1.02 14.44
N LEU A 540 11.27 -1.14 13.70
CA LEU A 540 11.32 -0.99 12.26
C LEU A 540 10.99 -2.33 11.57
N GLU A 541 10.06 -2.28 10.62
CA GLU A 541 9.75 -3.37 9.68
C GLU A 541 10.32 -3.05 8.29
N HIS A 542 10.82 -4.08 7.61
CA HIS A 542 11.17 -4.01 6.19
C HIS A 542 10.02 -4.59 5.34
N ARG A 543 9.39 -3.74 4.51
CA ARG A 543 8.19 -4.05 3.74
C ARG A 543 8.47 -4.86 2.49
N THR A 544 8.99 -6.07 2.66
CA THR A 544 9.30 -6.98 1.56
C THR A 544 8.06 -7.24 0.69
N PRO A 545 8.26 -7.42 -0.62
CA PRO A 545 9.55 -7.37 -1.35
C PRO A 545 10.00 -5.95 -1.72
N ARG A 546 9.29 -4.89 -1.30
CA ARG A 546 9.72 -3.50 -1.52
C ARG A 546 10.86 -3.15 -0.57
N TRP A 547 11.89 -2.47 -1.07
CA TRP A 547 12.93 -1.87 -0.23
C TRP A 547 12.38 -0.58 0.42
N TYR A 548 11.55 -0.75 1.46
CA TYR A 548 10.79 0.31 2.11
C TYR A 548 10.62 0.00 3.60
N PHE A 549 10.84 0.97 4.48
CA PHE A 549 10.97 0.75 5.93
C PHE A 549 10.00 1.63 6.71
N GLU A 550 9.25 1.00 7.61
CA GLU A 550 8.16 1.63 8.36
C GLU A 550 8.25 1.27 9.84
N THR A 551 7.89 2.19 10.74
CA THR A 551 7.83 1.89 12.18
C THR A 551 6.49 1.27 12.56
N TYR A 552 6.55 0.11 13.20
CA TYR A 552 5.44 -0.68 13.70
C TYR A 552 5.41 -0.63 15.24
N LEU A 553 4.25 -0.95 15.81
CA LEU A 553 4.02 -1.07 17.24
C LEU A 553 3.47 -2.45 17.58
N ALA A 554 4.06 -3.08 18.59
CA ALA A 554 3.57 -4.27 19.25
C ALA A 554 3.41 -4.01 20.76
N ARG A 555 2.65 -4.86 21.45
CA ARG A 555 2.58 -4.87 22.92
C ARG A 555 2.61 -6.27 23.50
N SER A 556 3.07 -6.40 24.73
CA SER A 556 3.15 -7.67 25.46
C SER A 556 3.02 -7.46 26.97
N LYS A 557 2.60 -8.48 27.72
CA LYS A 557 2.66 -8.48 29.19
C LYS A 557 3.88 -9.21 29.74
N ASP A 558 4.45 -10.13 28.96
CA ASP A 558 5.44 -11.12 29.40
C ASP A 558 6.71 -11.12 28.54
N LEU A 559 6.78 -10.26 27.50
CA LEU A 559 7.85 -10.17 26.49
C LEU A 559 7.95 -11.38 25.55
N VAL A 560 7.03 -12.32 25.65
CA VAL A 560 7.00 -13.56 24.87
C VAL A 560 5.78 -13.60 23.95
N SER A 561 4.60 -13.31 24.51
CA SER A 561 3.33 -13.26 23.81
C SER A 561 3.08 -11.83 23.35
N TRP A 562 3.09 -11.59 22.03
CA TRP A 562 2.96 -10.26 21.45
C TRP A 562 1.65 -10.07 20.71
N GLU A 563 1.13 -8.83 20.76
CA GLU A 563 0.02 -8.33 19.96
C GLU A 563 0.50 -7.18 19.07
N LEU A 564 0.31 -7.29 17.76
CA LEU A 564 0.53 -6.19 16.81
C LEU A 564 -0.62 -5.18 16.89
N SER A 565 -0.26 -3.90 16.76
CA SER A 565 -1.22 -2.81 16.66
C SER A 565 -2.01 -2.90 15.35
N PRO A 566 -3.36 -2.86 15.38
CA PRO A 566 -4.18 -2.78 14.16
C PRO A 566 -3.99 -1.44 13.42
N ALA A 567 -3.41 -0.42 14.08
CA ALA A 567 -3.08 0.87 13.47
C ALA A 567 -1.75 0.85 12.69
N ASN A 568 -0.99 -0.25 12.68
CA ASN A 568 0.30 -0.32 12.00
C ASN A 568 0.22 -0.06 10.48
N PRO A 569 1.22 0.59 9.85
CA PRO A 569 2.38 1.22 10.47
C PRO A 569 2.02 2.49 11.25
N ILE A 570 2.73 2.73 12.35
CA ILE A 570 2.62 3.98 13.12
C ILE A 570 3.30 5.14 12.38
N LEU A 571 4.44 4.87 11.73
CA LEU A 571 5.12 5.84 10.87
C LEU A 571 5.41 5.22 9.50
N THR A 572 5.20 6.03 8.47
CA THR A 572 5.65 5.76 7.10
C THR A 572 6.57 6.89 6.67
N PRO A 573 7.46 6.66 5.69
CA PRO A 573 8.09 7.74 4.95
C PRO A 573 7.03 8.64 4.28
N GLY A 574 7.08 9.94 4.56
CA GLY A 574 6.29 10.98 3.90
C GLY A 574 6.98 11.57 2.66
N GLU A 575 6.47 12.70 2.20
CA GLU A 575 7.07 13.45 1.09
C GLU A 575 8.51 13.88 1.46
N HIS A 576 9.48 13.59 0.59
CA HIS A 576 10.90 13.87 0.78
C HIS A 576 11.61 13.11 1.93
N ASP A 577 10.96 12.12 2.56
CA ASP A 577 11.57 11.29 3.62
C ASP A 577 12.47 10.17 3.08
N GLY A 578 12.48 9.97 1.76
CA GLY A 578 13.11 8.81 1.14
C GLY A 578 12.24 7.56 1.31
N ILE A 579 12.82 6.50 1.85
CA ILE A 579 12.17 5.19 2.00
C ILE A 579 12.19 4.68 3.45
N ASN A 580 12.56 5.53 4.39
CA ASN A 580 12.85 5.14 5.76
C ASN A 580 12.08 5.95 6.80
N ALA A 581 11.57 5.27 7.82
CA ALA A 581 11.03 5.84 9.05
C ALA A 581 11.48 4.96 10.23
N SER A 582 12.79 5.01 10.55
CA SER A 582 13.48 4.14 11.53
C SER A 582 13.84 4.85 12.82
N ASP A 583 14.54 4.14 13.70
CA ASP A 583 15.12 4.66 14.95
C ASP A 583 14.10 5.46 15.78
N PRO A 584 12.87 4.93 15.99
CA PRO A 584 11.89 5.62 16.79
C PRO A 584 12.38 5.70 18.24
N ASP A 585 12.25 6.85 18.88
CA ASP A 585 12.32 6.94 20.34
C ASP A 585 11.35 7.99 20.87
N LEU A 586 10.86 7.82 22.09
CA LEU A 586 9.69 8.54 22.57
C LEU A 586 9.76 9.00 24.02
N VAL A 587 9.33 10.23 24.27
CA VAL A 587 9.34 10.84 25.60
C VAL A 587 8.03 11.57 25.86
N GLU A 588 7.57 11.56 27.10
CA GLU A 588 6.52 12.47 27.54
C GLU A 588 7.17 13.75 28.11
N PHE A 589 6.79 14.90 27.58
CA PHE A 589 7.27 16.20 28.05
C PHE A 589 6.13 17.21 28.06
N ARG A 590 5.89 17.81 29.23
CA ARG A 590 4.83 18.83 29.44
C ARG A 590 3.45 18.38 28.95
N GLY A 591 3.08 17.13 29.25
CA GLY A 591 1.77 16.55 28.92
C GLY A 591 1.60 16.16 27.45
N ARG A 592 2.69 16.17 26.66
CA ARG A 592 2.70 15.76 25.26
C ARG A 592 3.65 14.60 25.04
N THR A 593 3.32 13.75 24.09
CA THR A 593 4.20 12.67 23.65
C THR A 593 4.97 13.13 22.42
N LEU A 594 6.29 13.11 22.52
CA LEU A 594 7.22 13.46 21.45
C LEU A 594 7.88 12.19 20.95
N LEU A 595 7.69 11.87 19.67
CA LEU A 595 8.31 10.74 18.99
C LEU A 595 9.34 11.28 18.00
N TYR A 596 10.60 10.93 18.21
CA TYR A 596 11.71 11.22 17.29
C TYR A 596 11.96 10.02 16.39
N TYR A 597 12.28 10.26 15.12
CA TYR A 597 12.57 9.17 14.17
C TYR A 597 13.48 9.63 13.04
N SER A 598 14.17 8.66 12.45
CA SER A 598 15.08 8.80 11.33
C SER A 598 14.36 8.63 10.00
N THR A 599 14.64 9.54 9.06
CA THR A 599 14.28 9.42 7.64
C THR A 599 15.53 9.26 6.80
N GLY A 600 15.41 8.82 5.55
CA GLY A 600 16.58 8.54 4.72
C GLY A 600 16.37 7.49 3.63
N ASP A 601 17.49 7.10 3.02
CA ASP A 601 17.54 6.05 1.99
C ASP A 601 18.15 4.72 2.49
N GLN A 602 18.42 4.62 3.80
CA GLN A 602 19.11 3.48 4.42
C GLN A 602 20.53 3.23 3.87
N ARG A 603 21.15 4.22 3.21
CA ARG A 603 22.45 4.04 2.53
C ARG A 603 23.39 5.23 2.64
N THR A 604 22.94 6.41 2.23
CA THR A 604 23.80 7.56 1.97
C THR A 604 23.44 8.80 2.78
N TRP A 605 22.18 8.94 3.20
CA TRP A 605 21.76 10.11 3.97
C TRP A 605 20.68 9.74 4.99
N SER A 606 20.61 10.56 6.03
CA SER A 606 19.57 10.48 7.03
C SER A 606 19.27 11.84 7.63
N LYS A 607 18.01 12.05 8.03
CA LYS A 607 17.55 13.25 8.72
C LYS A 607 16.65 12.90 9.88
N LEU A 608 16.70 13.72 10.91
CA LEU A 608 15.86 13.58 12.08
C LEU A 608 14.53 14.32 11.90
N LYS A 609 13.43 13.66 12.27
CA LYS A 609 12.10 14.24 12.38
C LYS A 609 11.49 13.99 13.74
N ARG A 610 10.42 14.74 14.03
CA ARG A 610 9.62 14.57 15.24
C ARG A 610 8.13 14.56 14.91
N GLY A 611 7.43 13.56 15.42
CA GLY A 611 5.98 13.54 15.52
C GLY A 611 5.54 13.93 16.94
N THR A 612 4.50 14.76 17.04
CA THR A 612 3.91 15.19 18.31
C THR A 612 2.48 14.66 18.43
N TYR A 613 2.18 14.03 19.57
CA TYR A 613 0.81 13.76 20.01
C TYR A 613 0.46 14.68 21.18
N ASP A 614 -0.65 15.39 21.06
CA ASP A 614 -1.13 16.33 22.09
C ASP A 614 -1.87 15.58 23.21
N GLY A 615 -1.10 14.84 23.99
CA GLY A 615 -1.56 14.09 25.14
C GLY A 615 -0.49 13.18 25.74
N PRO A 616 -0.81 12.55 26.88
CA PRO A 616 0.11 11.65 27.57
C PRO A 616 0.39 10.38 26.76
N MET A 617 1.53 9.76 27.05
CA MET A 617 2.05 8.60 26.32
C MET A 617 1.12 7.39 26.45
N ALA A 618 0.52 7.20 27.62
CA ALA A 618 -0.45 6.13 27.86
C ALA A 618 -1.63 6.20 26.88
N ASP A 619 -2.19 7.40 26.68
CA ASP A 619 -3.31 7.60 25.77
C ASP A 619 -2.91 7.35 24.32
N PHE A 620 -1.73 7.82 23.90
CA PHE A 620 -1.21 7.57 22.55
C PHE A 620 -1.08 6.06 22.27
N LEU A 621 -0.39 5.35 23.16
CA LEU A 621 -0.12 3.92 22.99
C LEU A 621 -1.42 3.10 23.06
N ALA A 622 -2.32 3.39 23.99
CA ALA A 622 -3.59 2.68 24.13
C ALA A 622 -4.50 2.87 22.90
N ARG A 623 -4.53 4.07 22.31
CA ARG A 623 -5.34 4.37 21.11
C ARG A 623 -4.95 3.55 19.90
N CYS A 624 -3.67 3.24 19.73
CA CYS A 624 -3.18 2.37 18.64
C CYS A 624 -3.79 0.95 18.69
N PHE A 625 -4.33 0.54 19.85
CA PHE A 625 -4.98 -0.75 20.07
C PHE A 625 -6.49 -0.66 20.28
N ALA A 626 -7.14 0.45 19.89
CA ALA A 626 -8.58 0.63 20.06
C ALA A 626 -9.43 -0.47 19.37
N GLY A 627 -8.92 -1.07 18.29
CA GLY A 627 -9.54 -2.20 17.59
C GLY A 627 -9.24 -3.60 18.18
N GLY A 628 -8.52 -3.66 19.30
CA GLY A 628 -7.96 -4.91 19.84
C GLY A 628 -6.62 -5.27 19.21
N GLY A 629 -5.74 -5.92 19.98
CA GLY A 629 -4.45 -6.38 19.47
C GLY A 629 -4.58 -7.59 18.56
N ILE A 630 -3.77 -7.64 17.51
CA ILE A 630 -3.68 -8.77 16.58
C ILE A 630 -2.60 -9.72 17.10
N PRO A 631 -2.90 -10.98 17.49
CA PRO A 631 -1.88 -11.90 17.97
C PRO A 631 -0.74 -12.05 16.96
N ASP A 632 0.48 -11.79 17.40
CA ASP A 632 1.68 -12.04 16.61
C ASP A 632 2.00 -13.53 16.64
N ARG A 633 1.91 -14.18 15.49
CA ARG A 633 2.18 -15.61 15.33
C ARG A 633 3.28 -15.77 14.30
N PRO A 634 4.55 -15.85 14.75
CA PRO A 634 5.66 -16.07 13.84
C PRO A 634 5.43 -17.33 13.03
N THR A 635 5.58 -17.26 11.70
CA THR A 635 5.52 -18.46 10.85
C THR A 635 6.68 -19.37 11.23
N ARG A 636 6.37 -20.61 11.63
CA ARG A 636 7.37 -21.64 11.99
C ARG A 636 8.21 -22.07 10.80
#